data_AF-A0A9D7IDJ7-F1
#
_entry.id   AF-A0A9D7IDJ7-F1
#
_cell.length_a   1.000
_cell.length_b   1.000
_cell.length_c   1.000
_cell.angle_alpha   90.00
_cell.angle_beta   90.00
_cell.angle_gamma   90.00
#
_symmetry.space_group_name_H-M   'P 1'
#
loop_
_entity.id
_entity.type
_entity.pdbx_description
1 polymer ?
#
loop_
_entity_poly.entity_id
_entity_poly.type
_entity_poly.pdbx_seq_one_letter_code
_entity_poly.pdbx_strand_id
1 'polypeptide(L)'
;MKKILLAFVLAASIATVSSAQEHRCYSSEMNNQALSNNPDLVRQTQELENFIQQYATVERRNNAVVYVIPIVFHILHNYGAENISDAQIHDEVRILNRDYRRLNADTIDLVPAFVGLAADAEIEFRLPSIDPNGNCTNGIDRIPTLLTYSANDQSKLNPWPRDKYLNIWVANSLENTGAAAYAYLPGSVPSPAVDGILSRHNYIGSIGTSDENSSRTLTHEIGHCLNLQHPWGSTNQPGVSCGDDQVSDTPITMGWTSCVLTGSVCNPPVIENVQNYMDYSYCDVMFTAGQVARMRITLNSSVSQRNNLWTSTNLLATGVTQGPQICTPNADFNVNNRLVCQGGDVTFYDLSWNAQVTTRSWSFPGGVPSTSSDSAPVVNYPNPGVYEATLVVSNSTGSDSITRTDLIYVSGPQQETVPFIESFEDTSSFPGSTGFVLNYDNGTTWSRVTNAAVSGVASIKINNYTNTRGQIDEWVMPTLDFSNITSPVVMTFYVANAQRNTTSNDELSFSGSYNCGANWVPRYNKSGATLKTTTGVVSTNFTPNASQWRMETVTLNPFKLLPNIRFKFTNTSDRGNNTFIDSINITGTIVNVDEMDEIQLGFALYPNPTTESSTVQFKLSKKQSVSLEVKNILGQTISNVLNAELDGGMHEIKLPALSKGIYMIDLYTGNKHHVRRLIVS
;
A
#
# COMPACT_ATOMS: atom_id res chain seq x y z
N MET A 1 -39.59 -25.24 50.78
CA MET A 1 -38.25 -25.78 50.45
C MET A 1 -37.84 -25.22 49.10
N LYS A 2 -36.80 -24.38 49.09
CA LYS A 2 -36.37 -23.52 47.98
C LYS A 2 -35.71 -24.37 46.87
N LYS A 3 -36.15 -24.19 45.62
CA LYS A 3 -35.45 -24.71 44.44
C LYS A 3 -34.38 -23.70 44.00
N ILE A 4 -33.18 -24.22 43.81
CA ILE A 4 -31.93 -23.52 43.53
C ILE A 4 -31.92 -23.05 42.08
N LEU A 5 -31.71 -21.74 41.85
CA LEU A 5 -31.32 -21.17 40.56
C LEU A 5 -29.78 -21.18 40.51
N LEU A 6 -29.20 -21.92 39.55
CA LEU A 6 -27.78 -21.82 39.21
C LEU A 6 -27.63 -20.70 38.17
N ALA A 7 -27.06 -19.58 38.57
CA ALA A 7 -26.60 -18.52 37.65
C ALA A 7 -25.10 -18.70 37.43
N PHE A 8 -24.71 -19.10 36.20
CA PHE A 8 -23.33 -19.06 35.74
C PHE A 8 -22.97 -17.60 35.45
N VAL A 9 -22.11 -17.00 36.28
CA VAL A 9 -21.46 -15.72 35.99
C VAL A 9 -20.26 -16.01 35.10
N LEU A 10 -20.37 -15.67 33.81
CA LEU A 10 -19.26 -15.67 32.88
C LEU A 10 -18.42 -14.41 33.16
N ALA A 11 -17.29 -14.57 33.86
CA ALA A 11 -16.32 -13.50 34.03
C ALA A 11 -15.62 -13.26 32.69
N ALA A 12 -15.97 -12.17 32.00
CA ALA A 12 -15.23 -11.69 30.84
C ALA A 12 -13.87 -11.16 31.33
N SER A 13 -12.81 -11.92 31.07
CA SER A 13 -11.43 -11.43 31.16
C SER A 13 -11.24 -10.34 30.12
N ILE A 14 -11.27 -9.08 30.59
CA ILE A 14 -10.81 -7.93 29.83
C ILE A 14 -9.32 -8.15 29.59
N ALA A 15 -8.98 -8.60 28.38
CA ALA A 15 -7.60 -8.55 27.90
C ALA A 15 -7.23 -7.07 27.82
N THR A 16 -6.43 -6.62 28.78
CA THR A 16 -5.70 -5.36 28.66
C THR A 16 -4.81 -5.49 27.44
N VAL A 17 -5.17 -4.80 26.36
CA VAL A 17 -4.30 -4.58 25.22
C VAL A 17 -3.08 -3.85 25.79
N SER A 18 -1.95 -4.54 25.94
CA SER A 18 -0.67 -3.89 26.21
C SER A 18 -0.39 -3.02 24.99
N SER A 19 -0.34 -1.70 25.15
CA SER A 19 0.25 -0.86 24.12
C SER A 19 1.67 -1.36 23.88
N ALA A 20 2.01 -1.66 22.63
CA ALA A 20 3.39 -1.94 22.28
C ALA A 20 4.26 -0.80 22.81
N GLN A 21 5.31 -1.15 23.55
CA GLN A 21 6.28 -0.18 24.05
C GLN A 21 6.96 0.44 22.82
N GLU A 22 6.83 1.75 22.64
CA GLU A 22 7.48 2.46 21.54
C GLU A 22 9.00 2.42 21.78
N HIS A 23 9.74 1.76 20.89
CA HIS A 23 11.20 1.65 20.94
C HIS A 23 11.77 2.81 20.11
N ARG A 24 12.62 3.66 20.70
CA ARG A 24 13.22 4.79 19.96
C ARG A 24 14.07 4.30 18.78
N CYS A 25 14.90 3.30 18.99
CA CYS A 25 15.82 2.79 17.98
C CYS A 25 15.68 1.26 17.87
N TYR A 26 15.88 0.70 16.67
CA TYR A 26 15.86 -0.75 16.40
C TYR A 26 17.23 -1.25 15.90
N SER A 27 18.28 -0.47 16.16
CA SER A 27 19.64 -0.74 15.68
C SER A 27 20.21 -2.00 16.31
N SER A 28 20.07 -2.24 17.62
CA SER A 28 20.70 -3.42 18.24
C SER A 28 20.18 -4.73 17.63
N GLU A 29 18.88 -4.83 17.36
CA GLU A 29 18.24 -5.98 16.73
C GLU A 29 18.80 -6.22 15.32
N MET A 30 18.82 -5.17 14.50
CA MET A 30 19.33 -5.25 13.11
C MET A 30 20.81 -5.65 13.08
N ASN A 31 21.62 -5.05 13.94
CA ASN A 31 23.06 -5.34 14.03
C ASN A 31 23.32 -6.77 14.53
N ASN A 32 22.60 -7.22 15.57
CA ASN A 32 22.74 -8.58 16.09
C ASN A 32 22.27 -9.64 15.08
N GLN A 33 21.17 -9.39 14.37
CA GLN A 33 20.68 -10.25 13.30
C GLN A 33 21.68 -10.33 12.13
N ALA A 34 22.28 -9.20 11.74
CA ALA A 34 23.30 -9.17 10.69
C ALA A 34 24.53 -10.00 11.10
N LEU A 35 25.04 -9.80 12.31
CA LEU A 35 26.19 -10.53 12.84
C LEU A 35 25.92 -12.04 12.96
N SER A 36 24.72 -12.44 13.41
CA SER A 36 24.37 -13.86 13.51
C SER A 36 24.27 -14.55 12.15
N ASN A 37 23.88 -13.80 11.12
CA ASN A 37 23.69 -14.33 9.76
C ASN A 37 24.98 -14.33 8.92
N ASN A 38 26.00 -13.56 9.31
CA ASN A 38 27.23 -13.41 8.53
C ASN A 38 28.50 -13.31 9.41
N PRO A 39 29.28 -14.41 9.55
CA PRO A 39 30.53 -14.42 10.32
C PRO A 39 31.60 -13.42 9.84
N ASP A 40 31.59 -13.01 8.57
CA ASP A 40 32.54 -12.00 8.08
C ASP A 40 32.32 -10.62 8.71
N LEU A 41 31.09 -10.32 9.15
CA LEU A 41 30.77 -9.08 9.86
C LEU A 41 31.35 -9.08 11.28
N VAL A 42 31.43 -10.25 11.92
CA VAL A 42 32.13 -10.38 13.21
C VAL A 42 33.61 -10.05 13.05
N ARG A 43 34.24 -10.52 11.97
CA ARG A 43 35.62 -10.16 11.63
C ARG A 43 35.78 -8.66 11.39
N GLN A 44 34.90 -8.04 10.60
CA GLN A 44 34.95 -6.59 10.33
C GLN A 44 34.76 -5.76 11.60
N THR A 45 33.88 -6.19 12.50
CA THR A 45 33.70 -5.55 13.80
C THR A 45 35.00 -5.62 14.62
N GLN A 46 35.65 -6.79 14.69
CA GLN A 46 36.94 -6.92 15.38
C GLN A 46 38.05 -6.09 14.72
N GLU A 47 38.09 -6.01 13.39
CA GLU A 47 39.02 -5.17 12.65
C GLU A 47 38.85 -3.69 13.00
N LEU A 48 37.60 -3.22 13.11
CA LEU A 48 37.30 -1.86 13.54
C LEU A 48 37.73 -1.59 14.98
N GLU A 49 37.43 -2.49 15.92
CA GLU A 49 37.86 -2.32 17.32
C GLU A 49 39.39 -2.31 17.46
N ASN A 50 40.09 -3.19 16.74
CA ASN A 50 41.55 -3.20 16.70
C ASN A 50 42.10 -1.89 16.13
N PHE A 51 41.48 -1.37 15.06
CA PHE A 51 41.85 -0.08 14.49
C PHE A 51 41.66 1.05 15.51
N ILE A 52 40.53 1.08 16.23
CA ILE A 52 40.24 2.09 17.25
C ILE A 52 41.30 2.08 18.36
N GLN A 53 41.61 0.90 18.88
CA GLN A 53 42.62 0.74 19.93
C GLN A 53 44.01 1.18 19.47
N GLN A 54 44.42 0.83 18.25
CA GLN A 54 45.72 1.23 17.70
C GLN A 54 45.80 2.73 17.45
N TYR A 55 44.79 3.30 16.78
CA TYR A 55 44.79 4.71 16.39
C TYR A 55 44.76 5.65 17.59
N ALA A 56 44.02 5.28 18.65
CA ALA A 56 43.97 6.04 19.90
C ALA A 56 45.35 6.20 20.58
N THR A 57 46.30 5.31 20.30
CA THR A 57 47.67 5.41 20.84
C THR A 57 48.59 6.30 20.00
N VAL A 58 48.27 6.53 18.72
CA VAL A 58 49.12 7.21 17.74
C VAL A 58 48.74 8.68 17.58
N GLU A 59 47.45 9.01 17.52
CA GLU A 59 46.99 10.39 17.40
C GLU A 59 46.84 11.08 18.76
N ARG A 60 47.79 11.98 19.08
CA ARG A 60 47.61 12.99 20.13
C ARG A 60 47.10 14.29 19.47
N ARG A 61 45.78 14.47 19.47
CA ARG A 61 45.00 15.70 19.15
C ARG A 61 45.71 16.71 18.22
N ASN A 62 45.39 16.67 16.93
CA ASN A 62 45.32 17.88 16.10
C ASN A 62 43.85 18.35 16.01
N ASN A 63 43.31 18.85 17.13
CA ASN A 63 41.94 19.37 17.26
C ASN A 63 41.74 20.72 16.53
N ALA A 64 41.87 20.72 15.20
CA ALA A 64 41.63 21.93 14.41
C ALA A 64 40.85 21.68 13.11
N VAL A 65 40.58 20.42 12.74
CA VAL A 65 39.92 20.08 11.47
C VAL A 65 38.50 19.58 11.71
N VAL A 66 37.53 20.35 11.23
CA VAL A 66 36.13 19.93 11.18
C VAL A 66 35.96 18.91 10.06
N TYR A 67 35.44 17.73 10.38
CA TYR A 67 35.11 16.69 9.40
C TYR A 67 33.74 16.98 8.80
N VAL A 68 33.73 17.39 7.53
CA VAL A 68 32.49 17.59 6.79
C VAL A 68 32.04 16.26 6.20
N ILE A 69 30.78 15.89 6.38
CA ILE A 69 30.18 14.65 5.86
C ILE A 69 29.03 15.00 4.91
N PRO A 70 29.10 14.59 3.63
CA PRO A 70 27.95 14.67 2.72
C PRO A 70 26.83 13.74 3.18
N ILE A 71 25.64 14.29 3.43
CA ILE A 71 24.44 13.52 3.81
C ILE A 71 23.37 13.64 2.73
N VAL A 72 22.70 12.55 2.40
CA VAL A 72 21.62 12.51 1.40
C VAL A 72 20.36 11.92 2.02
N PHE A 73 19.21 12.54 1.72
CA PHE A 73 17.90 12.07 2.16
C PHE A 73 17.15 11.42 0.99
N HIS A 74 16.62 10.22 1.23
CA HIS A 74 15.79 9.46 0.32
C HIS A 74 14.37 9.40 0.88
N ILE A 75 13.49 10.27 0.40
CA ILE A 75 12.12 10.38 0.88
C ILE A 75 11.27 9.36 0.12
N LEU A 76 10.94 8.26 0.79
CA LEU A 76 10.02 7.25 0.29
C LEU A 76 8.60 7.71 0.58
N HIS A 77 7.77 7.92 -0.45
CA HIS A 77 6.42 8.43 -0.23
C HIS A 77 5.38 7.83 -1.15
N ASN A 78 4.13 7.83 -0.69
CA ASN A 78 2.95 7.63 -1.52
C ASN A 78 2.15 8.94 -1.63
N TYR A 79 2.88 10.06 -1.70
CA TYR A 79 2.34 11.43 -1.75
C TYR A 79 1.52 11.81 -0.51
N GLY A 80 1.70 11.09 0.61
CA GLY A 80 1.11 11.40 1.90
C GLY A 80 1.98 12.34 2.74
N ALA A 81 1.72 12.33 4.05
CA ALA A 81 2.46 13.16 5.02
C ALA A 81 3.96 12.82 5.10
N GLU A 82 4.34 11.59 4.71
CA GLU A 82 5.73 11.18 4.63
C GLU A 82 6.54 11.89 3.54
N ASN A 83 5.88 12.55 2.58
CA ASN A 83 6.54 13.40 1.58
C ASN A 83 6.94 14.76 2.19
N ILE A 84 7.80 14.73 3.21
CA ILE A 84 8.15 15.88 4.05
C ILE A 84 8.80 17.02 3.26
N SER A 85 8.57 18.26 3.68
CA SER A 85 9.10 19.45 2.99
C SER A 85 10.63 19.55 3.06
N ASP A 86 11.25 20.21 2.07
CA ASP A 86 12.69 20.55 2.11
C ASP A 86 13.05 21.35 3.37
N ALA A 87 12.14 22.20 3.85
CA ALA A 87 12.34 22.96 5.08
C ALA A 87 12.50 22.06 6.31
N GLN A 88 11.73 20.97 6.41
CA GLN A 88 11.84 19.98 7.49
C GLN A 88 13.20 19.26 7.43
N ILE A 89 13.70 18.95 6.23
CA ILE A 89 15.01 18.34 6.04
C ILE A 89 16.14 19.32 6.39
N HIS A 90 16.06 20.57 5.93
CA HIS A 90 17.05 21.59 6.28
C HIS A 90 17.08 21.88 7.78
N ASP A 91 15.91 21.83 8.43
CA ASP A 91 15.82 21.94 9.89
C ASP A 91 16.54 20.79 10.61
N GLU A 92 16.38 19.56 10.12
CA GLU A 92 17.14 18.41 10.62
C GLU A 92 18.65 18.59 10.45
N VAL A 93 19.11 19.03 9.26
CA VAL A 93 20.55 19.29 9.03
C VAL A 93 21.08 20.38 9.98
N ARG A 94 20.27 21.39 10.30
CA ARG A 94 20.60 22.41 11.31
C ARG A 94 20.72 21.77 12.70
N ILE A 95 19.82 20.87 13.09
CA ILE A 95 19.84 20.16 14.37
C ILE A 95 21.07 19.26 14.49
N LEU A 96 21.40 18.48 13.47
CA LEU A 96 22.60 17.65 13.44
C LEU A 96 23.86 18.49 13.64
N ASN A 97 23.99 19.60 12.90
CA ASN A 97 25.12 20.51 13.06
C ASN A 97 25.13 21.20 14.44
N ARG A 98 23.96 21.52 15.01
CA ARG A 98 23.85 22.05 16.37
C ARG A 98 24.40 21.05 17.38
N ASP A 99 23.98 19.79 17.31
CA ASP A 99 24.31 18.77 18.31
C ASP A 99 25.75 18.27 18.18
N TYR A 100 26.22 17.97 16.97
CA TYR A 100 27.60 17.51 16.72
C TYR A 100 28.65 18.61 16.86
N ARG A 101 28.25 19.88 16.82
CA ARG A 101 29.13 21.02 17.12
C ARG A 101 28.98 21.56 18.54
N ARG A 102 28.13 20.93 19.36
CA ARG A 102 27.82 21.37 20.73
C ARG A 102 27.40 22.86 20.78
N LEU A 103 26.61 23.27 19.81
CA LEU A 103 26.02 24.61 19.71
C LEU A 103 24.59 24.65 20.29
N ASN A 104 24.12 23.55 20.87
CA ASN A 104 22.81 23.44 21.51
C ASN A 104 22.77 24.20 22.84
N ALA A 105 21.79 25.10 22.99
CA ALA A 105 21.68 26.00 24.14
C ALA A 105 21.31 25.28 25.45
N ASP A 106 20.66 24.14 25.36
CA ASP A 106 20.28 23.27 26.48
C ASP A 106 21.47 22.52 27.11
N THR A 107 22.70 22.69 26.59
CA THR A 107 23.92 22.30 27.33
C THR A 107 24.06 23.01 28.68
N ILE A 108 23.33 24.12 28.90
CA ILE A 108 23.24 24.79 30.20
C ILE A 108 22.58 23.90 31.28
N ASP A 109 21.77 22.93 30.88
CA ASP A 109 21.05 22.02 31.77
C ASP A 109 21.87 20.78 32.15
N LEU A 110 23.13 20.69 31.71
CA LEU A 110 24.03 19.59 32.06
C LEU A 110 24.28 19.53 33.57
N VAL A 111 24.15 18.33 34.14
CA VAL A 111 24.55 18.12 35.53
C VAL A 111 26.06 18.38 35.70
N PRO A 112 26.49 18.95 36.84
CA PRO A 112 27.89 19.36 37.04
C PRO A 112 28.93 18.25 36.78
N ALA A 113 28.57 16.99 37.01
CA ALA A 113 29.42 15.84 36.78
C ALA A 113 29.80 15.64 35.30
N PHE A 114 28.96 16.08 34.35
CA PHE A 114 29.14 15.84 32.92
C PHE A 114 29.59 17.07 32.13
N VAL A 115 29.57 18.27 32.73
CA VAL A 115 30.01 19.52 32.07
C VAL A 115 31.43 19.41 31.52
N GLY A 116 32.34 18.76 32.27
CA GLY A 116 33.73 18.54 31.87
C GLY A 116 33.94 17.38 30.89
N LEU A 117 32.92 16.53 30.67
CA LEU A 117 32.98 15.40 29.75
C LEU A 117 32.36 15.72 28.39
N ALA A 118 31.39 16.64 28.34
CA ALA A 118 30.76 17.08 27.11
C ALA A 118 31.78 17.70 26.13
N ALA A 119 31.74 17.28 24.87
CA ALA A 119 32.70 17.68 23.84
C ALA A 119 32.03 18.10 22.52
N ASP A 120 32.67 19.03 21.80
CA ASP A 120 32.38 19.31 20.37
C ASP A 120 32.94 18.13 19.56
N ALA A 121 32.11 17.49 18.72
CA ALA A 121 32.56 16.38 17.89
C ALA A 121 33.44 16.84 16.72
N GLU A 122 33.39 18.13 16.39
CA GLU A 122 34.03 18.76 15.24
C GLU A 122 33.62 18.04 13.93
N ILE A 123 32.35 17.66 13.84
CA ILE A 123 31.72 17.05 12.66
C ILE A 123 30.61 17.98 12.17
N GLU A 124 30.57 18.20 10.87
CA GLU A 124 29.56 19.04 10.21
C GLU A 124 28.92 18.24 9.07
N PHE A 125 27.60 18.34 8.92
CA PHE A 125 26.85 17.67 7.87
C PHE A 125 26.37 18.68 6.84
N ARG A 126 26.50 18.32 5.56
CA ARG A 126 26.05 19.15 4.44
C ARG A 126 25.32 18.31 3.42
N LEU A 127 24.26 18.86 2.86
CA LEU A 127 23.63 18.29 1.68
C LEU A 127 24.59 18.46 0.48
N PRO A 128 24.81 17.41 -0.33
CA PRO A 128 25.63 17.49 -1.53
C PRO A 128 24.94 18.32 -2.61
N SER A 129 25.75 18.86 -3.53
CA SER A 129 25.26 19.56 -4.72
C SER A 129 25.49 18.76 -6.02
N ILE A 130 26.20 17.63 -5.93
CA ILE A 130 26.49 16.72 -7.04
C ILE A 130 26.02 15.32 -6.65
N ASP A 131 25.21 14.69 -7.51
CA ASP A 131 24.71 13.32 -7.32
C ASP A 131 25.78 12.27 -7.73
N PRO A 132 25.54 10.96 -7.55
CA PRO A 132 26.49 9.92 -7.95
C PRO A 132 26.82 9.88 -9.45
N ASN A 133 25.94 10.41 -10.29
CA ASN A 133 26.06 10.46 -11.75
C ASN A 133 26.70 11.76 -12.26
N GLY A 134 27.01 12.70 -11.36
CA GLY A 134 27.59 14.00 -11.69
C GLY A 134 26.58 15.09 -12.01
N ASN A 135 25.28 14.87 -11.78
CA ASN A 135 24.24 15.87 -12.00
C ASN A 135 24.09 16.79 -10.78
N CYS A 136 23.52 17.98 -11.01
CA CYS A 136 23.13 18.89 -9.94
C CYS A 136 22.01 18.28 -9.09
N THR A 137 22.16 18.34 -7.77
CA THR A 137 21.18 17.88 -6.79
C THR A 137 21.06 18.85 -5.62
N ASN A 138 19.94 18.84 -4.90
CA ASN A 138 19.80 19.46 -3.59
C ASN A 138 20.10 18.48 -2.42
N GLY A 139 20.52 17.25 -2.72
CA GLY A 139 20.78 16.19 -1.73
C GLY A 139 19.53 15.51 -1.18
N ILE A 140 18.38 15.68 -1.84
CA ILE A 140 17.09 15.14 -1.44
C ILE A 140 16.45 14.43 -2.64
N ASP A 141 16.42 13.10 -2.57
CA ASP A 141 15.68 12.26 -3.51
C ASP A 141 14.23 12.11 -3.03
N ARG A 142 13.28 12.22 -3.95
CA ARG A 142 11.86 11.93 -3.69
C ARG A 142 11.42 10.74 -4.53
N ILE A 143 11.08 9.64 -3.86
CA ILE A 143 10.84 8.34 -4.49
C ILE A 143 9.40 7.91 -4.21
N PRO A 144 8.49 8.07 -5.19
CA PRO A 144 7.14 7.53 -5.09
C PRO A 144 7.16 6.00 -4.97
N THR A 145 6.77 5.46 -3.81
CA THR A 145 6.75 4.02 -3.55
C THR A 145 5.84 3.65 -2.39
N LEU A 146 5.20 2.49 -2.49
CA LEU A 146 4.42 1.89 -1.40
C LEU A 146 5.31 1.20 -0.37
N LEU A 147 6.60 1.00 -0.66
CA LEU A 147 7.60 0.50 0.30
C LEU A 147 7.87 1.47 1.46
N THR A 148 7.27 2.67 1.41
CA THR A 148 7.23 3.61 2.53
C THR A 148 6.40 3.09 3.72
N TYR A 149 5.46 2.17 3.48
CA TYR A 149 4.70 1.50 4.53
C TYR A 149 5.39 0.20 4.93
N SER A 150 5.49 -0.08 6.24
CA SER A 150 6.18 -1.26 6.76
C SER A 150 7.61 -1.38 6.20
N ALA A 151 8.34 -0.27 6.17
CA ALA A 151 9.65 -0.17 5.56
C ALA A 151 10.72 -0.98 6.31
N ASN A 152 11.64 -1.57 5.55
CA ASN A 152 12.79 -2.32 6.05
C ASN A 152 13.99 -2.16 5.09
N ASP A 153 15.02 -3.00 5.19
CA ASP A 153 16.21 -2.89 4.32
C ASP A 153 15.90 -3.05 2.82
N GLN A 154 14.79 -3.70 2.43
CA GLN A 154 14.36 -3.76 1.03
C GLN A 154 13.75 -2.44 0.54
N SER A 155 13.33 -1.57 1.46
CA SER A 155 12.82 -0.23 1.15
C SER A 155 13.93 0.78 0.91
N LYS A 156 15.21 0.46 1.17
CA LYS A 156 16.36 1.34 0.96
C LYS A 156 16.69 1.50 -0.54
N LEU A 157 15.78 2.17 -1.25
CA LEU A 157 15.84 2.42 -2.69
C LEU A 157 16.87 3.52 -3.03
N ASN A 158 17.43 3.44 -4.23
CA ASN A 158 18.42 4.38 -4.75
C ASN A 158 19.62 4.68 -3.80
N PRO A 159 20.32 3.66 -3.25
CA PRO A 159 21.46 3.92 -2.36
C PRO A 159 22.57 4.66 -3.11
N TRP A 160 22.96 5.83 -2.61
CA TRP A 160 24.14 6.53 -3.11
C TRP A 160 25.40 5.86 -2.57
N PRO A 161 26.56 5.95 -3.27
CA PRO A 161 27.79 5.30 -2.84
C PRO A 161 28.19 5.67 -1.41
N ARG A 162 28.17 4.68 -0.51
CA ARG A 162 28.41 4.86 0.94
C ARG A 162 29.79 5.40 1.29
N ASP A 163 30.75 5.26 0.37
CA ASP A 163 32.10 5.81 0.51
C ASP A 163 32.12 7.32 0.28
N LYS A 164 31.07 7.88 -0.33
CA LYS A 164 30.96 9.31 -0.64
C LYS A 164 29.89 10.03 0.17
N TYR A 165 28.79 9.34 0.48
CA TYR A 165 27.60 9.92 1.12
C TYR A 165 27.12 9.05 2.28
N LEU A 166 26.64 9.68 3.36
CA LEU A 166 25.86 9.02 4.38
C LEU A 166 24.37 9.07 3.98
N ASN A 167 23.79 7.89 3.73
CA ASN A 167 22.42 7.74 3.26
C ASN A 167 21.41 7.73 4.43
N ILE A 168 20.33 8.49 4.27
CA ILE A 168 19.20 8.53 5.21
C ILE A 168 17.92 8.28 4.43
N TRP A 169 17.25 7.18 4.68
CA TRP A 169 15.93 6.88 4.14
C TRP A 169 14.84 7.32 5.10
N VAL A 170 13.81 7.96 4.55
CA VAL A 170 12.67 8.45 5.31
C VAL A 170 11.42 7.76 4.79
N ALA A 171 10.65 7.16 5.69
CA ALA A 171 9.47 6.36 5.36
C ALA A 171 8.25 6.74 6.22
N ASN A 172 7.06 6.29 5.83
CA ASN A 172 5.84 6.47 6.59
C ASN A 172 5.85 5.64 7.89
N SER A 173 6.16 4.35 7.78
CA SER A 173 6.20 3.40 8.90
C SER A 173 7.28 2.34 8.67
N LEU A 174 7.74 1.69 9.74
CA LEU A 174 8.71 0.59 9.69
C LEU A 174 8.02 -0.77 9.92
N GLU A 175 8.58 -1.85 9.37
CA GLU A 175 8.08 -3.22 9.57
C GLU A 175 8.10 -3.64 11.04
N ASN A 176 9.11 -3.18 11.77
CA ASN A 176 9.24 -3.41 13.21
C ASN A 176 8.35 -2.41 13.95
N THR A 177 7.12 -2.81 14.24
CA THR A 177 6.11 -1.95 14.86
C THR A 177 6.61 -1.41 16.21
N GLY A 178 6.68 -0.08 16.31
CA GLY A 178 7.12 0.62 17.51
C GLY A 178 8.51 1.26 17.41
N ALA A 179 9.31 0.98 16.36
CA ALA A 179 10.60 1.63 16.14
C ALA A 179 10.46 3.04 15.50
N ALA A 180 11.26 4.02 15.94
CA ALA A 180 11.35 5.31 15.25
C ALA A 180 12.34 5.27 14.07
N ALA A 181 13.51 4.68 14.29
CA ALA A 181 14.55 4.52 13.29
C ALA A 181 15.47 3.33 13.59
N TYR A 182 16.36 3.01 12.64
CA TYR A 182 17.52 2.15 12.90
C TYR A 182 18.69 2.46 11.95
N ALA A 183 19.88 2.08 12.41
CA ALA A 183 21.17 2.21 11.76
C ALA A 183 22.00 0.94 11.92
N TYR A 184 22.95 0.75 11.01
CA TYR A 184 24.01 -0.24 11.17
C TYR A 184 25.27 0.39 11.76
N LEU A 185 25.90 -0.30 12.72
CA LEU A 185 27.28 -0.02 13.10
C LEU A 185 28.19 -0.36 11.89
N PRO A 186 29.32 0.35 11.69
CA PRO A 186 30.15 0.14 10.51
C PRO A 186 30.64 -1.32 10.34
N GLY A 187 30.87 -2.05 11.44
CA GLY A 187 31.33 -3.44 11.40
C GLY A 187 30.25 -4.47 11.04
N SER A 188 28.98 -4.11 11.10
CA SER A 188 27.82 -5.01 10.95
C SER A 188 26.96 -4.71 9.73
N VAL A 189 27.41 -3.82 8.85
CA VAL A 189 26.71 -3.50 7.59
C VAL A 189 26.69 -4.73 6.66
N PRO A 190 25.52 -5.34 6.36
CA PRO A 190 25.46 -6.56 5.56
C PRO A 190 25.90 -6.38 4.10
N SER A 191 25.60 -5.20 3.53
CA SER A 191 26.02 -4.83 2.17
C SER A 191 26.08 -3.31 2.01
N PRO A 192 26.85 -2.78 1.06
CA PRO A 192 26.90 -1.35 0.79
C PRO A 192 25.54 -0.72 0.47
N ALA A 193 24.59 -1.50 -0.08
CA ALA A 193 23.28 -1.01 -0.50
C ALA A 193 22.32 -0.69 0.67
N VAL A 194 22.60 -1.19 1.87
CA VAL A 194 21.75 -0.96 3.05
C VAL A 194 22.44 -0.12 4.13
N ASP A 195 23.64 0.40 3.83
CA ASP A 195 24.45 1.19 4.74
C ASP A 195 23.88 2.61 4.91
N GLY A 196 23.52 2.95 6.15
CA GLY A 196 22.88 4.22 6.51
C GLY A 196 21.71 4.01 7.47
N ILE A 197 20.81 4.99 7.48
CA ILE A 197 19.74 5.11 8.48
C ILE A 197 18.39 4.97 7.79
N LEU A 198 17.47 4.18 8.36
CA LEU A 198 16.06 4.19 7.96
C LEU A 198 15.24 4.74 9.12
N SER A 199 14.51 5.84 8.88
CA SER A 199 13.75 6.57 9.89
C SER A 199 12.32 6.83 9.44
N ARG A 200 11.40 6.94 10.39
CA ARG A 200 10.05 7.45 10.13
C ARG A 200 10.08 8.96 9.91
N HIS A 201 9.23 9.44 9.03
CA HIS A 201 9.17 10.86 8.65
C HIS A 201 8.87 11.82 9.83
N ASN A 202 8.13 11.35 10.84
CA ASN A 202 7.78 12.12 12.03
C ASN A 202 8.89 12.15 13.11
N TYR A 203 10.10 11.68 12.78
CA TYR A 203 11.32 11.78 13.59
C TYR A 203 12.46 12.48 12.82
N ILE A 204 12.09 13.27 11.82
CA ILE A 204 13.01 14.08 11.02
C ILE A 204 12.71 15.56 11.30
N GLY A 205 13.67 16.28 11.85
CA GLY A 205 13.57 17.69 12.19
C GLY A 205 12.68 17.94 13.40
N SER A 206 12.42 19.23 13.66
CA SER A 206 11.57 19.72 14.75
C SER A 206 10.26 20.36 14.26
N ILE A 207 10.04 20.37 12.94
CA ILE A 207 8.91 21.03 12.29
C ILE A 207 8.16 20.09 11.34
N GLY A 208 7.03 20.56 10.80
CA GLY A 208 6.25 19.84 9.79
C GLY A 208 5.52 18.65 10.41
N THR A 209 5.97 17.45 10.10
CA THR A 209 5.38 16.20 10.64
C THR A 209 6.04 15.69 11.91
N SER A 210 7.15 16.32 12.32
CA SER A 210 7.91 16.01 13.54
C SER A 210 7.69 17.08 14.62
N ASP A 211 8.39 16.94 15.75
CA ASP A 211 8.42 17.89 16.86
C ASP A 211 9.80 17.91 17.55
N GLU A 212 10.00 18.86 18.48
CA GLU A 212 11.25 19.01 19.23
C GLU A 212 11.64 17.76 20.04
N ASN A 213 10.67 17.00 20.56
CA ASN A 213 10.95 15.80 21.37
C ASN A 213 11.51 14.65 20.53
N SER A 214 11.17 14.63 19.24
CA SER A 214 11.56 13.61 18.26
C SER A 214 12.79 14.03 17.44
N SER A 215 13.20 15.29 17.55
CA SER A 215 14.23 15.93 16.71
C SER A 215 15.64 15.35 16.83
N ARG A 216 15.94 14.61 17.91
CA ARG A 216 17.28 14.05 18.18
C ARG A 216 17.44 12.59 17.79
N THR A 217 16.41 11.96 17.23
CA THR A 217 16.50 10.57 16.77
C THR A 217 17.63 10.40 15.75
N LEU A 218 17.79 11.31 14.79
CA LEU A 218 18.87 11.21 13.82
C LEU A 218 20.25 11.50 14.42
N THR A 219 20.36 12.40 15.42
CA THR A 219 21.60 12.57 16.20
C THR A 219 22.03 11.25 16.84
N HIS A 220 21.08 10.50 17.40
CA HIS A 220 21.30 9.18 17.97
C HIS A 220 21.72 8.14 16.92
N GLU A 221 20.97 8.00 15.83
CA GLU A 221 21.24 7.00 14.78
C GLU A 221 22.57 7.25 14.04
N ILE A 222 22.95 8.51 13.80
CA ILE A 222 24.26 8.82 13.22
C ILE A 222 25.37 8.44 14.20
N GLY A 223 25.15 8.54 15.52
CA GLY A 223 26.05 7.99 16.53
C GLY A 223 26.37 6.51 16.28
N HIS A 224 25.36 5.69 16.01
CA HIS A 224 25.54 4.30 15.60
C HIS A 224 26.30 4.18 14.26
N CYS A 225 25.95 4.95 13.23
CA CYS A 225 26.70 4.95 11.97
C CYS A 225 28.19 5.35 12.12
N LEU A 226 28.54 6.01 13.22
CA LEU A 226 29.90 6.39 13.62
C LEU A 226 30.48 5.51 14.75
N ASN A 227 29.91 4.32 14.94
CA ASN A 227 30.37 3.26 15.84
C ASN A 227 30.16 3.50 17.35
N LEU A 228 29.17 4.32 17.73
CA LEU A 228 28.72 4.39 19.12
C LEU A 228 27.67 3.32 19.40
N GLN A 229 27.76 2.67 20.56
CA GLN A 229 26.72 1.78 21.09
C GLN A 229 25.80 2.58 22.02
N HIS A 230 24.67 1.99 22.41
CA HIS A 230 23.95 2.52 23.57
C HIS A 230 24.86 2.45 24.81
N PRO A 231 24.77 3.41 25.77
CA PRO A 231 25.61 3.44 26.97
C PRO A 231 25.56 2.17 27.82
N TRP A 232 24.44 1.43 27.77
CA TRP A 232 24.26 0.15 28.45
C TRP A 232 24.68 -1.08 27.61
N GLY A 233 25.25 -0.85 26.42
CA GLY A 233 25.84 -1.88 25.56
C GLY A 233 24.99 -2.31 24.36
N SER A 234 25.21 -3.54 23.88
CA SER A 234 24.72 -4.04 22.59
C SER A 234 23.28 -4.59 22.59
N THR A 235 22.48 -4.21 23.58
CA THR A 235 21.06 -4.57 23.68
C THR A 235 20.18 -3.33 23.48
N ASN A 236 18.93 -3.56 23.08
CA ASN A 236 17.92 -2.49 22.98
C ASN A 236 16.99 -2.45 24.21
N GLN A 237 17.43 -3.04 25.33
CA GLN A 237 16.58 -3.24 26.51
C GLN A 237 17.18 -2.48 27.70
N PRO A 238 16.91 -1.17 27.82
CA PRO A 238 17.34 -0.40 28.97
C PRO A 238 16.64 -0.91 30.25
N GLY A 239 17.30 -0.74 31.39
CA GLY A 239 16.79 -1.15 32.69
C GLY A 239 16.92 -2.64 33.02
N VAL A 240 17.60 -3.45 32.20
CA VAL A 240 17.71 -4.90 32.43
C VAL A 240 18.99 -5.29 33.19
N SER A 241 20.14 -4.81 32.74
CA SER A 241 21.44 -5.15 33.32
C SER A 241 22.45 -4.03 33.12
N CYS A 242 23.34 -3.86 34.09
CA CYS A 242 24.47 -2.95 33.95
C CYS A 242 25.40 -3.41 32.83
N GLY A 243 25.61 -2.55 31.84
CA GLY A 243 26.47 -2.80 30.70
C GLY A 243 27.40 -1.64 30.38
N ASP A 244 28.17 -1.80 29.30
CA ASP A 244 29.23 -0.90 28.87
C ASP A 244 29.16 -0.71 27.35
N ASP A 245 29.35 0.52 26.88
CA ASP A 245 29.42 0.89 25.47
C ASP A 245 30.85 0.87 24.91
N GLN A 246 31.82 0.50 25.75
CA GLN A 246 33.25 0.46 25.46
C GLN A 246 33.86 1.85 25.26
N VAL A 247 33.27 2.86 25.89
CA VAL A 247 33.81 4.21 25.98
C VAL A 247 34.15 4.50 27.45
N SER A 248 35.40 4.89 27.73
CA SER A 248 35.88 4.92 29.11
C SER A 248 35.30 6.04 29.97
N ASP A 249 34.76 7.09 29.35
CA ASP A 249 34.20 8.27 30.04
C ASP A 249 32.67 8.33 30.04
N THR A 250 32.01 7.28 29.55
CA THR A 250 30.59 6.99 29.76
C THR A 250 30.47 6.07 30.98
N PRO A 251 29.81 6.51 32.07
CA PRO A 251 29.60 5.65 33.23
C PRO A 251 28.78 4.40 32.87
N ILE A 252 29.19 3.24 33.41
CA ILE A 252 28.41 1.99 33.36
C ILE A 252 26.99 2.26 33.81
N THR A 253 26.03 1.84 33.00
CA THR A 253 24.60 2.06 33.24
C THR A 253 23.78 0.86 32.79
N MET A 254 22.58 0.73 33.35
CA MET A 254 21.56 -0.19 32.83
C MET A 254 20.73 0.44 31.71
N GLY A 255 20.91 1.74 31.44
CA GLY A 255 20.13 2.53 30.48
C GLY A 255 18.85 3.07 31.09
N TRP A 256 18.45 4.27 30.65
CA TRP A 256 17.28 4.97 31.17
C TRP A 256 16.23 5.23 30.10
N THR A 257 14.96 5.24 30.51
CA THR A 257 13.81 5.59 29.65
C THR A 257 13.10 6.85 30.13
N SER A 258 13.66 7.51 31.14
CA SER A 258 13.17 8.75 31.73
C SER A 258 14.32 9.59 32.27
N CYS A 259 14.12 10.90 32.34
CA CYS A 259 15.17 11.83 32.74
C CYS A 259 15.37 11.85 34.27
N VAL A 260 16.20 10.94 34.79
CA VAL A 260 16.56 10.88 36.21
C VAL A 260 17.99 11.38 36.40
N LEU A 261 18.14 12.71 36.53
CA LEU A 261 19.44 13.40 36.57
C LEU A 261 20.38 12.98 37.72
N THR A 262 19.85 12.32 38.76
CA THR A 262 20.62 11.82 39.90
C THR A 262 20.73 10.29 39.91
N GLY A 263 20.39 9.62 38.80
CA GLY A 263 20.42 8.17 38.67
C GLY A 263 21.82 7.61 38.94
N SER A 264 21.93 6.61 39.81
CA SER A 264 23.19 5.98 40.19
C SER A 264 22.89 4.57 40.70
N VAL A 265 22.81 3.60 39.79
CA VAL A 265 22.36 2.22 40.08
C VAL A 265 23.52 1.24 39.95
N CYS A 266 24.26 1.32 38.86
CA CYS A 266 25.26 0.32 38.50
C CYS A 266 26.60 0.46 39.24
N ASN A 267 27.00 1.69 39.59
CA ASN A 267 28.23 1.93 40.35
C ASN A 267 28.10 3.11 41.33
N PRO A 268 27.30 3.00 42.41
CA PRO A 268 27.14 4.10 43.36
C PRO A 268 28.47 4.50 44.05
N PRO A 269 28.77 5.80 44.23
CA PRO A 269 27.90 6.97 44.01
C PRO A 269 28.07 7.65 42.63
N VAL A 270 28.60 6.95 41.61
CA VAL A 270 28.79 7.52 40.27
C VAL A 270 27.42 7.74 39.61
N ILE A 271 27.14 8.98 39.21
CA ILE A 271 25.91 9.33 38.49
C ILE A 271 26.03 8.80 37.05
N GLU A 272 24.97 8.18 36.57
CA GLU A 272 24.85 7.63 35.22
C GLU A 272 24.48 8.72 34.21
N ASN A 273 25.01 8.66 32.99
CA ASN A 273 24.88 9.73 32.01
C ASN A 273 23.55 9.68 31.25
N VAL A 274 22.45 9.97 31.94
CA VAL A 274 21.11 10.05 31.33
C VAL A 274 21.02 11.15 30.27
N GLN A 275 21.90 12.14 30.26
CA GLN A 275 21.89 13.26 29.30
C GLN A 275 22.69 12.95 28.01
N ASN A 276 23.06 11.69 27.79
CA ASN A 276 23.78 11.24 26.60
C ASN A 276 22.84 11.07 25.40
N TYR A 277 23.26 11.51 24.21
CA TYR A 277 22.50 11.28 22.96
C TYR A 277 22.26 9.80 22.64
N MET A 278 23.09 8.90 23.15
CA MET A 278 22.93 7.46 22.94
C MET A 278 21.98 6.80 23.97
N ASP A 279 21.41 7.56 24.91
CA ASP A 279 20.44 7.06 25.90
C ASP A 279 18.97 7.30 25.47
N TYR A 280 18.00 6.66 26.14
CA TYR A 280 16.55 6.80 25.85
C TYR A 280 15.81 7.65 26.90
N SER A 281 16.53 8.45 27.67
CA SER A 281 16.01 9.23 28.80
C SER A 281 15.07 10.40 28.46
N TYR A 282 15.01 10.83 27.19
CA TYR A 282 14.31 12.04 26.71
C TYR A 282 14.87 13.38 27.26
N CYS A 283 16.09 13.41 27.79
CA CYS A 283 16.79 14.66 28.14
C CYS A 283 18.24 14.69 27.67
N ASP A 284 18.48 14.00 26.57
CA ASP A 284 19.75 13.91 25.89
C ASP A 284 20.21 15.25 25.31
N VAL A 285 21.43 15.70 25.65
CA VAL A 285 21.99 17.01 25.23
C VAL A 285 23.50 16.98 24.93
N MET A 286 24.16 15.82 25.00
CA MET A 286 25.62 15.74 24.83
C MET A 286 26.17 14.40 24.30
N PHE A 287 27.35 14.49 23.66
CA PHE A 287 28.32 13.40 23.51
C PHE A 287 29.52 13.63 24.43
N THR A 288 30.10 12.55 24.98
CA THR A 288 31.34 12.62 25.78
C THR A 288 32.58 12.80 24.91
N ALA A 289 33.70 13.22 25.50
CA ALA A 289 34.98 13.32 24.81
C ALA A 289 35.48 11.97 24.26
N GLY A 290 35.22 10.87 24.97
CA GLY A 290 35.50 9.51 24.54
C GLY A 290 34.64 9.07 23.36
N GLN A 291 33.34 9.37 23.39
CA GLN A 291 32.44 9.11 22.25
C GLN A 291 32.89 9.90 21.02
N VAL A 292 33.22 11.18 21.18
CA VAL A 292 33.79 12.01 20.10
C VAL A 292 35.06 11.40 19.53
N ALA A 293 36.00 10.98 20.39
CA ALA A 293 37.24 10.33 19.93
C ALA A 293 36.93 9.06 19.11
N ARG A 294 36.02 8.21 19.60
CA ARG A 294 35.60 6.99 18.91
C ARG A 294 34.99 7.27 17.54
N MET A 295 34.06 8.23 17.43
CA MET A 295 33.47 8.63 16.15
C MET A 295 34.53 9.15 15.16
N ARG A 296 35.42 10.04 15.60
CA ARG A 296 36.46 10.63 14.75
C ARG A 296 37.49 9.59 14.29
N ILE A 297 37.85 8.64 15.14
CA ILE A 297 38.73 7.53 14.76
C ILE A 297 38.03 6.61 13.77
N THR A 298 36.75 6.27 13.99
CA THR A 298 35.94 5.50 13.02
C THR A 298 35.93 6.15 11.63
N LEU A 299 35.86 7.48 11.56
CA LEU A 299 35.94 8.24 10.32
C LEU A 299 37.31 8.16 9.62
N ASN A 300 38.31 7.49 10.19
CA ASN A 300 39.59 7.19 9.56
C ASN A 300 39.72 5.70 9.17
N SER A 301 38.73 4.86 9.48
CA SER A 301 38.72 3.44 9.18
C SER A 301 38.22 3.13 7.76
N SER A 302 38.81 2.12 7.13
CA SER A 302 38.33 1.57 5.86
C SER A 302 37.12 0.64 6.01
N VAL A 303 36.81 0.20 7.24
CA VAL A 303 35.61 -0.60 7.53
C VAL A 303 34.39 0.23 7.18
N SER A 304 33.56 -0.31 6.27
CA SER A 304 32.44 0.41 5.66
C SER A 304 32.80 1.79 5.04
N GLN A 305 34.07 1.95 4.63
CA GLN A 305 34.58 3.05 3.80
C GLN A 305 34.38 4.46 4.38
N ARG A 306 34.29 4.58 5.71
CA ARG A 306 34.08 5.87 6.41
C ARG A 306 35.24 6.85 6.18
N ASN A 307 36.45 6.34 5.98
CA ASN A 307 37.66 7.11 5.71
C ASN A 307 37.63 8.00 4.46
N ASN A 308 36.71 7.77 3.51
CA ASN A 308 36.62 8.61 2.33
C ASN A 308 35.65 9.80 2.49
N LEU A 309 34.68 9.73 3.43
CA LEU A 309 33.58 10.68 3.56
C LEU A 309 34.03 12.14 3.68
N TRP A 310 35.05 12.40 4.49
CA TRP A 310 35.51 13.76 4.82
C TRP A 310 36.76 14.22 4.07
N THR A 311 37.26 13.41 3.12
CA THR A 311 38.47 13.76 2.35
C THR A 311 38.22 14.94 1.42
N SER A 312 39.19 15.82 1.21
CA SER A 312 39.04 16.97 0.31
C SER A 312 38.64 16.56 -1.11
N THR A 313 39.15 15.42 -1.60
CA THR A 313 38.75 14.86 -2.90
C THR A 313 37.26 14.49 -2.93
N ASN A 314 36.74 13.85 -1.89
CA ASN A 314 35.33 13.51 -1.81
C ASN A 314 34.43 14.76 -1.66
N LEU A 315 34.85 15.71 -0.83
CA LEU A 315 34.09 16.96 -0.63
C LEU A 315 34.01 17.83 -1.89
N LEU A 316 35.01 17.75 -2.77
CA LEU A 316 34.95 18.34 -4.11
C LEU A 316 34.03 17.53 -5.03
N ALA A 317 34.13 16.20 -5.02
CA ALA A 317 33.35 15.31 -5.87
C ALA A 317 31.84 15.34 -5.58
N THR A 318 31.45 15.61 -4.33
CA THR A 318 30.05 15.70 -3.88
C THR A 318 29.50 17.13 -3.89
N GLY A 319 30.33 18.12 -4.21
CA GLY A 319 29.92 19.52 -4.34
C GLY A 319 29.67 20.27 -3.02
N VAL A 320 29.81 19.63 -1.85
CA VAL A 320 29.56 20.26 -0.53
C VAL A 320 30.47 21.45 -0.20
N THR A 321 31.53 21.67 -0.97
CA THR A 321 32.43 22.82 -0.87
C THR A 321 31.96 24.05 -1.65
N GLN A 322 31.04 23.88 -2.61
CA GLN A 322 30.56 24.93 -3.50
C GLN A 322 29.31 25.65 -2.96
N GLY A 323 28.69 25.11 -1.90
CA GLY A 323 27.42 25.59 -1.36
C GLY A 323 26.22 25.13 -2.19
N PRO A 324 24.99 25.54 -1.81
CA PRO A 324 23.77 25.16 -2.52
C PRO A 324 23.81 25.64 -3.97
N GLN A 325 23.55 24.75 -4.92
CA GLN A 325 23.46 25.06 -6.35
C GLN A 325 21.99 25.14 -6.79
N ILE A 326 21.69 26.05 -7.72
CA ILE A 326 20.35 26.13 -8.30
C ILE A 326 20.25 25.08 -9.41
N CYS A 327 19.66 23.93 -9.10
CA CYS A 327 19.46 22.84 -10.05
C CYS A 327 18.25 23.07 -10.96
N THR A 328 18.10 22.23 -11.99
CA THR A 328 16.85 22.11 -12.75
C THR A 328 15.80 21.43 -11.87
N PRO A 329 14.56 21.93 -11.81
CA PRO A 329 13.51 21.25 -11.07
C PRO A 329 13.12 19.95 -11.78
N ASN A 330 12.85 18.90 -11.02
CA ASN A 330 12.35 17.64 -11.55
C ASN A 330 10.83 17.66 -11.45
N ALA A 331 10.15 17.46 -12.58
CA ALA A 331 8.70 17.58 -12.68
C ALA A 331 8.03 16.38 -11.99
N ASP A 332 7.15 16.66 -11.02
CA ASP A 332 6.29 15.63 -10.45
C ASP A 332 4.96 16.23 -9.98
N PHE A 333 3.91 15.42 -9.94
CA PHE A 333 2.61 15.86 -9.47
C PHE A 333 1.72 14.71 -9.00
N ASN A 334 0.70 15.03 -8.22
CA ASN A 334 -0.36 14.09 -7.88
C ASN A 334 -1.74 14.76 -7.99
N VAL A 335 -2.80 13.95 -7.90
CA VAL A 335 -4.18 14.41 -7.92
C VAL A 335 -4.93 13.95 -6.68
N ASN A 336 -5.96 14.69 -6.28
CA ASN A 336 -6.82 14.29 -5.15
C ASN A 336 -7.63 13.02 -5.48
N ASN A 337 -8.09 12.90 -6.72
CA ASN A 337 -8.90 11.77 -7.19
C ASN A 337 -8.54 11.45 -8.65
N ARG A 338 -8.31 10.17 -8.92
CA ARG A 338 -8.15 9.66 -10.29
C ARG A 338 -9.47 9.26 -10.93
N LEU A 339 -10.53 9.11 -10.14
CA LEU A 339 -11.83 8.64 -10.60
C LEU A 339 -12.92 9.63 -10.18
N VAL A 340 -13.66 10.16 -11.16
CA VAL A 340 -14.73 11.14 -10.96
C VAL A 340 -15.96 10.83 -11.83
N CYS A 341 -17.13 11.35 -11.46
CA CYS A 341 -18.29 11.36 -12.35
C CYS A 341 -18.05 12.32 -13.53
N GLN A 342 -18.80 12.14 -14.62
CA GLN A 342 -18.95 13.16 -15.64
C GLN A 342 -19.30 14.52 -15.02
N GLY A 343 -18.57 15.56 -15.41
CA GLY A 343 -18.69 16.90 -14.84
C GLY A 343 -18.06 17.05 -13.46
N GLY A 344 -17.29 16.07 -12.99
CA GLY A 344 -16.57 16.13 -11.74
C GLY A 344 -15.27 16.93 -11.84
N ASP A 345 -14.86 17.49 -10.70
CA ASP A 345 -13.63 18.26 -10.57
C ASP A 345 -12.49 17.41 -10.02
N VAL A 346 -11.30 17.62 -10.58
CA VAL A 346 -10.04 17.04 -10.11
C VAL A 346 -9.10 18.19 -9.75
N THR A 347 -8.50 18.11 -8.56
CA THR A 347 -7.44 19.02 -8.13
C THR A 347 -6.09 18.37 -8.37
N PHE A 348 -5.24 19.05 -9.14
CA PHE A 348 -3.86 18.67 -9.36
C PHE A 348 -2.97 19.40 -8.37
N TYR A 349 -1.85 18.81 -7.98
CA TYR A 349 -0.86 19.40 -7.09
C TYR A 349 0.52 19.24 -7.71
N ASP A 350 1.19 20.36 -7.99
CA ASP A 350 2.61 20.36 -8.32
C ASP A 350 3.44 19.91 -7.11
N LEU A 351 4.16 18.81 -7.28
CA LEU A 351 5.05 18.20 -6.28
C LEU A 351 6.49 18.10 -6.82
N SER A 352 6.81 18.94 -7.81
CA SER A 352 8.14 19.03 -8.40
C SER A 352 9.19 19.33 -7.35
N TRP A 353 10.38 18.77 -7.52
CA TRP A 353 11.43 18.74 -6.51
C TRP A 353 12.79 19.08 -7.12
N ASN A 354 13.87 18.86 -6.36
CA ASN A 354 15.27 19.16 -6.69
C ASN A 354 15.63 20.67 -6.71
N ALA A 355 14.71 21.53 -7.14
CA ALA A 355 14.91 22.98 -7.14
C ALA A 355 13.60 23.76 -7.10
N GLN A 356 13.71 25.05 -6.76
CA GLN A 356 12.56 25.96 -6.80
C GLN A 356 12.03 26.11 -8.23
N VAL A 357 10.71 25.88 -8.39
CA VAL A 357 9.96 26.10 -9.63
C VAL A 357 9.59 27.58 -9.76
N THR A 358 9.89 28.19 -10.91
CA THR A 358 9.53 29.59 -11.22
C THR A 358 8.36 29.70 -12.20
N THR A 359 8.21 28.75 -13.12
CA THR A 359 7.07 28.72 -14.05
C THR A 359 6.50 27.31 -14.15
N ARG A 360 5.20 27.24 -14.42
CA ARG A 360 4.41 26.01 -14.59
C ARG A 360 3.61 26.13 -15.87
N SER A 361 3.52 25.05 -16.60
CA SER A 361 2.62 24.92 -17.75
C SER A 361 1.95 23.56 -17.68
N TRP A 362 0.65 23.58 -17.38
CA TRP A 362 -0.20 22.41 -17.38
C TRP A 362 -0.92 22.24 -18.71
N SER A 363 -1.12 20.99 -19.12
CA SER A 363 -2.02 20.59 -20.20
C SER A 363 -2.98 19.51 -19.70
N PHE A 364 -4.27 19.75 -19.90
CA PHE A 364 -5.38 18.87 -19.51
C PHE A 364 -6.28 18.61 -20.72
N PRO A 365 -5.88 17.76 -21.68
CA PRO A 365 -6.74 17.40 -22.80
C PRO A 365 -8.11 16.90 -22.31
N GLY A 366 -9.19 17.48 -22.84
CA GLY A 366 -10.57 17.16 -22.43
C GLY A 366 -11.04 17.78 -21.11
N GLY A 367 -10.15 18.44 -20.36
CA GLY A 367 -10.47 19.18 -19.14
C GLY A 367 -10.81 20.66 -19.40
N VAL A 368 -11.50 21.28 -18.43
CA VAL A 368 -11.84 22.71 -18.42
C VAL A 368 -11.41 23.33 -17.09
N PRO A 369 -10.45 24.28 -17.08
CA PRO A 369 -9.69 24.76 -18.24
C PRO A 369 -8.75 23.67 -18.79
N SER A 370 -8.40 23.78 -20.08
CA SER A 370 -7.50 22.82 -20.74
C SER A 370 -6.01 23.08 -20.47
N THR A 371 -5.66 24.21 -19.85
CA THR A 371 -4.31 24.58 -19.41
C THR A 371 -4.37 25.39 -18.11
N SER A 372 -3.24 25.47 -17.41
CA SER A 372 -3.08 26.32 -16.23
C SER A 372 -1.59 26.61 -15.96
N SER A 373 -1.31 27.65 -15.17
CA SER A 373 0.01 27.93 -14.59
C SER A 373 0.00 27.90 -13.05
N ASP A 374 -1.12 27.51 -12.43
CA ASP A 374 -1.25 27.46 -10.98
C ASP A 374 -0.49 26.26 -10.39
N SER A 375 -0.08 26.36 -9.13
CA SER A 375 0.53 25.23 -8.40
C SER A 375 -0.49 24.15 -8.02
N ALA A 376 -1.77 24.49 -7.96
CA ALA A 376 -2.85 23.56 -7.65
C ALA A 376 -4.14 23.84 -8.44
N PRO A 377 -4.16 23.62 -9.78
CA PRO A 377 -5.34 23.90 -10.58
C PRO A 377 -6.47 22.89 -10.31
N VAL A 378 -7.70 23.39 -10.35
CA VAL A 378 -8.92 22.57 -10.34
C VAL A 378 -9.44 22.48 -11.77
N VAL A 379 -9.62 21.26 -12.26
CA VAL A 379 -10.00 20.96 -13.65
C VAL A 379 -11.28 20.15 -13.66
N ASN A 380 -12.30 20.65 -14.36
CA ASN A 380 -13.54 19.94 -14.60
C ASN A 380 -13.42 19.02 -15.81
N TYR A 381 -13.92 17.79 -15.73
CA TYR A 381 -13.99 16.89 -16.88
C TYR A 381 -15.44 16.61 -17.29
N PRO A 382 -15.98 17.32 -18.31
CA PRO A 382 -17.41 17.31 -18.63
C PRO A 382 -17.88 16.08 -19.40
N ASN A 383 -16.95 15.27 -19.93
CA ASN A 383 -17.26 14.12 -20.79
C ASN A 383 -16.66 12.83 -20.21
N PRO A 384 -17.32 11.68 -20.40
CA PRO A 384 -16.76 10.39 -20.02
C PRO A 384 -15.50 10.07 -20.85
N GLY A 385 -14.53 9.42 -20.23
CA GLY A 385 -13.29 9.04 -20.90
C GLY A 385 -12.14 8.81 -19.94
N VAL A 386 -10.99 8.51 -20.52
CA VAL A 386 -9.71 8.41 -19.83
C VAL A 386 -8.83 9.54 -20.34
N TYR A 387 -8.27 10.32 -19.42
CA TYR A 387 -7.53 11.53 -19.74
C TYR A 387 -6.13 11.49 -19.14
N GLU A 388 -5.18 12.00 -19.91
CA GLU A 388 -3.82 12.28 -19.47
C GLU A 388 -3.71 13.69 -18.89
N ALA A 389 -2.60 13.95 -18.20
CA ALA A 389 -2.18 15.30 -17.85
C ALA A 389 -0.67 15.44 -17.98
N THR A 390 -0.24 16.63 -18.41
CA THR A 390 1.18 16.99 -18.53
C THR A 390 1.48 18.21 -17.68
N LEU A 391 2.58 18.14 -16.92
CA LEU A 391 3.17 19.26 -16.21
C LEU A 391 4.56 19.52 -16.78
N VAL A 392 4.81 20.77 -17.19
CA VAL A 392 6.15 21.28 -17.46
C VAL A 392 6.50 22.32 -16.39
N VAL A 393 7.64 22.16 -15.73
CA VAL A 393 8.17 23.12 -14.75
C VAL A 393 9.53 23.63 -15.19
N SER A 394 9.84 24.88 -14.83
CA SER A 394 11.15 25.45 -15.15
C SER A 394 11.63 26.51 -14.17
N ASN A 395 12.93 26.74 -14.21
CA ASN A 395 13.62 27.85 -13.59
C ASN A 395 14.73 28.39 -14.50
N SER A 396 15.59 29.26 -13.97
CA SER A 396 16.71 29.85 -14.72
C SER A 396 17.75 28.83 -15.21
N THR A 397 17.81 27.66 -14.58
CA THR A 397 18.80 26.61 -14.87
C THR A 397 18.29 25.64 -15.94
N GLY A 398 16.98 25.38 -16.00
CA GLY A 398 16.41 24.49 -17.00
C GLY A 398 14.92 24.22 -16.78
N SER A 399 14.43 23.20 -17.48
CA SER A 399 13.05 22.73 -17.41
C SER A 399 13.00 21.21 -17.42
N ASP A 400 11.96 20.66 -16.79
CA ASP A 400 11.60 19.25 -16.87
C ASP A 400 10.10 19.09 -17.15
N SER A 401 9.71 17.91 -17.63
CA SER A 401 8.32 17.61 -18.01
C SER A 401 7.95 16.19 -17.65
N ILE A 402 6.74 16.02 -17.11
CA ILE A 402 6.15 14.72 -16.82
C ILE A 402 4.74 14.64 -17.42
N THR A 403 4.48 13.57 -18.16
CA THR A 403 3.14 13.22 -18.66
C THR A 403 2.69 11.94 -17.99
N ARG A 404 1.51 11.96 -17.38
CA ARG A 404 0.85 10.77 -16.86
C ARG A 404 -0.30 10.41 -17.79
N THR A 405 -0.09 9.37 -18.60
CA THR A 405 -1.14 8.77 -19.43
C THR A 405 -2.13 8.02 -18.54
N ASP A 406 -3.36 7.90 -18.99
CA ASP A 406 -4.42 7.17 -18.28
C ASP A 406 -4.55 7.55 -16.79
N LEU A 407 -4.52 8.85 -16.51
CA LEU A 407 -4.49 9.37 -15.15
C LEU A 407 -5.89 9.58 -14.57
N ILE A 408 -6.77 10.22 -15.33
CA ILE A 408 -8.12 10.60 -14.89
C ILE A 408 -9.16 9.77 -15.62
N TYR A 409 -10.01 9.10 -14.85
CA TYR A 409 -11.07 8.24 -15.32
C TYR A 409 -12.40 8.90 -15.01
N VAL A 410 -13.13 9.26 -16.05
CA VAL A 410 -14.38 10.00 -15.96
C VAL A 410 -15.51 9.07 -16.34
N SER A 411 -16.36 8.82 -15.35
CA SER A 411 -17.48 7.88 -15.46
C SER A 411 -18.65 8.52 -16.18
N GLY A 412 -19.11 7.91 -17.27
CA GLY A 412 -20.34 8.30 -17.97
C GLY A 412 -21.60 7.62 -17.46
N PRO A 413 -22.78 8.08 -17.91
CA PRO A 413 -24.08 7.54 -17.52
C PRO A 413 -24.41 6.19 -18.18
N GLN A 414 -23.56 5.70 -19.09
CA GLN A 414 -23.78 4.41 -19.75
C GLN A 414 -23.70 3.29 -18.72
N GLN A 415 -24.79 2.54 -18.61
CA GLN A 415 -25.01 1.53 -17.58
C GLN A 415 -25.41 0.20 -18.22
N GLU A 416 -24.76 -0.87 -17.78
CA GLU A 416 -25.17 -2.24 -18.06
C GLU A 416 -26.30 -2.65 -17.09
N THR A 417 -27.20 -3.53 -17.53
CA THR A 417 -28.34 -4.01 -16.72
C THR A 417 -28.06 -5.37 -16.08
N VAL A 418 -28.74 -5.69 -14.99
CA VAL A 418 -28.73 -7.04 -14.38
C VAL A 418 -29.81 -7.91 -15.03
N PRO A 419 -29.56 -9.21 -15.31
CA PRO A 419 -28.35 -9.98 -15.01
C PRO A 419 -27.14 -9.56 -15.85
N PHE A 420 -25.99 -9.44 -15.20
CA PHE A 420 -24.73 -9.11 -15.85
C PHE A 420 -23.80 -10.31 -15.80
N ILE A 421 -23.23 -10.68 -16.94
CA ILE A 421 -22.33 -11.82 -17.09
C ILE A 421 -21.05 -11.33 -17.77
N GLU A 422 -19.92 -11.62 -17.15
CA GLU A 422 -18.59 -11.38 -17.70
C GLU A 422 -17.80 -12.69 -17.66
N SER A 423 -17.60 -13.29 -18.82
CA SER A 423 -16.84 -14.53 -19.00
C SER A 423 -15.47 -14.32 -19.62
N PHE A 424 -15.10 -13.08 -19.95
CA PHE A 424 -13.85 -12.69 -20.61
C PHE A 424 -13.63 -13.31 -22.00
N GLU A 425 -14.65 -13.91 -22.61
CA GLU A 425 -14.51 -14.55 -23.92
C GLU A 425 -14.44 -13.51 -25.04
N ASP A 426 -15.10 -12.36 -24.87
CA ASP A 426 -15.00 -11.22 -25.77
C ASP A 426 -13.73 -10.40 -25.46
N THR A 427 -12.89 -10.17 -26.46
CA THR A 427 -11.67 -9.37 -26.30
C THR A 427 -11.92 -7.91 -25.94
N SER A 428 -13.14 -7.41 -26.18
CA SER A 428 -13.56 -6.05 -25.83
C SER A 428 -14.17 -5.93 -24.43
N SER A 429 -14.43 -7.05 -23.74
CA SER A 429 -15.08 -7.06 -22.43
C SER A 429 -14.14 -6.71 -21.27
N PHE A 430 -12.82 -6.82 -21.47
CA PHE A 430 -11.81 -6.38 -20.51
C PHE A 430 -10.96 -5.22 -21.08
N PRO A 431 -10.88 -4.08 -20.39
CA PRO A 431 -11.56 -3.77 -19.12
C PRO A 431 -13.06 -3.45 -19.28
N GLY A 432 -13.57 -3.44 -20.52
CA GLY A 432 -14.97 -3.18 -20.87
C GLY A 432 -15.19 -1.77 -21.40
N SER A 433 -16.37 -1.49 -21.95
CA SER A 433 -16.73 -0.21 -22.58
C SER A 433 -16.66 1.00 -21.62
N THR A 434 -16.97 0.78 -20.34
CA THR A 434 -16.90 1.80 -19.28
C THR A 434 -16.09 1.39 -18.06
N GLY A 435 -15.40 0.24 -18.16
CA GLY A 435 -14.46 -0.24 -17.15
C GLY A 435 -13.03 0.18 -17.48
N PHE A 436 -12.14 0.10 -16.50
CA PHE A 436 -10.74 0.50 -16.65
C PHE A 436 -9.85 -0.16 -15.60
N VAL A 437 -8.55 -0.15 -15.83
CA VAL A 437 -7.54 -0.62 -14.89
C VAL A 437 -6.82 0.57 -14.28
N LEU A 438 -6.87 0.70 -12.95
CA LEU A 438 -6.08 1.65 -12.20
C LEU A 438 -4.75 0.99 -11.83
N ASN A 439 -3.70 1.37 -12.56
CA ASN A 439 -2.32 0.96 -12.33
C ASN A 439 -1.54 2.18 -11.81
N TYR A 440 -1.32 2.27 -10.50
CA TYR A 440 -0.79 3.49 -9.89
C TYR A 440 0.69 3.72 -10.18
N ASP A 441 1.44 2.66 -10.43
CA ASP A 441 2.89 2.63 -10.64
C ASP A 441 3.31 2.35 -12.10
N ASN A 442 2.34 2.18 -13.01
CA ASN A 442 2.57 1.75 -14.39
C ASN A 442 3.33 0.42 -14.52
N GLY A 443 3.24 -0.43 -13.48
CA GLY A 443 3.92 -1.72 -13.41
C GLY A 443 3.08 -2.89 -13.93
N THR A 444 3.26 -4.05 -13.31
CA THR A 444 2.52 -5.26 -13.68
C THR A 444 1.09 -5.18 -13.17
N THR A 445 0.11 -5.18 -14.07
CA THR A 445 -1.30 -4.99 -13.70
C THR A 445 -2.23 -6.10 -14.21
N TRP A 446 -3.53 -5.93 -13.99
CA TRP A 446 -4.57 -6.84 -14.47
C TRP A 446 -4.54 -6.95 -16.00
N SER A 447 -4.59 -8.18 -16.50
CA SER A 447 -4.58 -8.48 -17.92
C SER A 447 -5.48 -9.66 -18.24
N ARG A 448 -6.13 -9.61 -19.40
CA ARG A 448 -6.82 -10.78 -19.96
C ARG A 448 -5.79 -11.80 -20.46
N VAL A 449 -6.00 -13.07 -20.13
CA VAL A 449 -5.12 -14.18 -20.49
C VAL A 449 -5.93 -15.35 -21.03
N THR A 450 -5.28 -16.22 -21.82
CA THR A 450 -5.90 -17.41 -22.42
C THR A 450 -5.21 -18.71 -22.01
N ASN A 451 -4.29 -18.65 -21.04
CA ASN A 451 -3.52 -19.80 -20.57
C ASN A 451 -4.20 -20.55 -19.42
N ALA A 452 -5.28 -19.98 -18.86
CA ALA A 452 -6.13 -20.62 -17.86
C ALA A 452 -7.52 -19.98 -17.87
N ALA A 453 -8.55 -20.80 -17.70
CA ALA A 453 -9.94 -20.41 -17.52
C ALA A 453 -10.68 -21.52 -16.76
N VAL A 454 -11.74 -21.18 -16.04
CA VAL A 454 -12.68 -22.15 -15.45
C VAL A 454 -13.73 -22.59 -16.46
N SER A 455 -14.14 -21.66 -17.33
CA SER A 455 -15.07 -21.91 -18.44
C SER A 455 -14.64 -21.09 -19.64
N GLY A 456 -14.87 -21.58 -20.87
CA GLY A 456 -14.38 -20.90 -22.07
C GLY A 456 -12.86 -21.04 -22.27
N VAL A 457 -12.24 -20.01 -22.84
CA VAL A 457 -10.81 -19.98 -23.19
C VAL A 457 -10.02 -18.86 -22.51
N ALA A 458 -10.67 -17.93 -21.83
CA ALA A 458 -10.02 -16.76 -21.26
C ALA A 458 -10.46 -16.44 -19.83
N SER A 459 -9.57 -15.76 -19.10
CA SER A 459 -9.82 -15.20 -17.78
C SER A 459 -9.01 -13.91 -17.61
N ILE A 460 -9.10 -13.26 -16.45
CA ILE A 460 -8.18 -12.18 -16.09
C ILE A 460 -7.18 -12.65 -15.04
N LYS A 461 -5.98 -12.10 -15.10
CA LYS A 461 -4.87 -12.42 -14.21
C LYS A 461 -4.16 -11.15 -13.78
N ILE A 462 -3.72 -11.15 -12.52
CA ILE A 462 -2.64 -10.31 -12.05
C ILE A 462 -1.44 -11.15 -11.63
N ASN A 463 -0.25 -10.72 -12.06
CA ASN A 463 0.99 -11.44 -11.87
C ASN A 463 1.74 -10.97 -10.60
N ASN A 464 1.25 -11.39 -9.45
CA ASN A 464 1.90 -11.15 -8.15
C ASN A 464 3.28 -11.81 -8.03
N TYR A 465 3.62 -12.80 -8.87
CA TYR A 465 4.91 -13.48 -8.77
C TYR A 465 6.08 -12.55 -9.11
N THR A 466 5.88 -11.64 -10.07
CA THR A 466 6.89 -10.63 -10.46
C THR A 466 6.53 -9.22 -10.02
N ASN A 467 5.31 -8.98 -9.50
CA ASN A 467 4.91 -7.67 -9.01
C ASN A 467 5.77 -7.23 -7.82
N THR A 468 5.71 -5.94 -7.48
CA THR A 468 6.43 -5.41 -6.32
C THR A 468 5.58 -5.55 -5.07
N ARG A 469 6.23 -5.79 -3.93
CA ARG A 469 5.56 -5.83 -2.62
C ARG A 469 4.84 -4.50 -2.36
N GLY A 470 3.62 -4.59 -1.84
CA GLY A 470 2.75 -3.47 -1.53
C GLY A 470 2.01 -2.91 -2.73
N GLN A 471 2.31 -3.32 -3.98
CA GLN A 471 1.65 -2.75 -5.16
C GLN A 471 0.17 -3.06 -5.20
N ILE A 472 -0.60 -2.01 -5.46
CA ILE A 472 -2.05 -2.03 -5.55
C ILE A 472 -2.44 -1.85 -7.01
N ASP A 473 -3.18 -2.82 -7.52
CA ASP A 473 -3.68 -2.84 -8.89
C ASP A 473 -5.19 -3.09 -8.86
N GLU A 474 -5.92 -2.24 -9.55
CA GLU A 474 -7.38 -2.27 -9.48
C GLU A 474 -7.99 -2.40 -10.85
N TRP A 475 -8.98 -3.27 -10.98
CA TRP A 475 -9.85 -3.31 -12.14
C TRP A 475 -11.24 -2.85 -11.72
N VAL A 476 -11.69 -1.75 -12.31
CA VAL A 476 -13.04 -1.21 -12.16
C VAL A 476 -13.89 -1.73 -13.30
N MET A 477 -14.95 -2.46 -12.96
CA MET A 477 -15.93 -2.99 -13.89
C MET A 477 -16.75 -1.87 -14.55
N PRO A 478 -17.43 -2.15 -15.67
CA PRO A 478 -18.44 -1.26 -16.23
C PRO A 478 -19.47 -0.80 -15.20
N THR A 479 -20.06 0.36 -15.44
CA THR A 479 -21.14 0.90 -14.58
C THR A 479 -22.39 0.05 -14.75
N LEU A 480 -23.09 -0.25 -13.65
CA LEU A 480 -24.31 -1.06 -13.60
C LEU A 480 -25.49 -0.26 -13.05
N ASP A 481 -26.69 -0.54 -13.55
CA ASP A 481 -27.94 0.02 -13.04
C ASP A 481 -28.72 -0.99 -12.20
N PHE A 482 -28.88 -0.71 -10.91
CA PHE A 482 -29.65 -1.53 -9.97
C PHE A 482 -30.98 -0.88 -9.57
N SER A 483 -31.40 0.22 -10.23
CA SER A 483 -32.58 1.03 -9.88
C SER A 483 -33.88 0.23 -9.80
N ASN A 484 -33.99 -0.84 -10.58
CA ASN A 484 -35.20 -1.68 -10.66
C ASN A 484 -35.09 -3.02 -9.91
N ILE A 485 -34.05 -3.21 -9.09
CA ILE A 485 -33.79 -4.48 -8.41
C ILE A 485 -34.21 -4.40 -6.93
N THR A 486 -35.32 -5.06 -6.60
CA THR A 486 -35.88 -5.12 -5.24
C THR A 486 -35.45 -6.37 -4.48
N SER A 487 -35.24 -7.47 -5.19
CA SER A 487 -34.77 -8.77 -4.66
C SER A 487 -33.30 -8.72 -4.23
N PRO A 488 -32.85 -9.63 -3.35
CA PRO A 488 -31.44 -9.74 -3.02
C PRO A 488 -30.56 -9.90 -4.27
N VAL A 489 -29.47 -9.14 -4.32
CA VAL A 489 -28.51 -9.17 -5.43
C VAL A 489 -27.27 -9.90 -4.98
N VAL A 490 -26.83 -10.84 -5.80
CA VAL A 490 -25.67 -11.69 -5.53
C VAL A 490 -24.74 -11.67 -6.72
N MET A 491 -23.45 -11.53 -6.45
CA MET A 491 -22.39 -11.78 -7.40
C MET A 491 -21.73 -13.12 -7.10
N THR A 492 -21.53 -13.93 -8.14
CA THR A 492 -20.64 -15.10 -8.10
C THR A 492 -19.48 -14.87 -9.05
N PHE A 493 -18.30 -15.36 -8.68
CA PHE A 493 -17.13 -15.37 -9.56
C PHE A 493 -16.22 -16.52 -9.17
N TYR A 494 -15.38 -16.98 -10.08
CA TYR A 494 -14.35 -17.96 -9.78
C TYR A 494 -13.01 -17.27 -9.55
N VAL A 495 -12.28 -17.72 -8.52
CA VAL A 495 -10.92 -17.27 -8.21
C VAL A 495 -9.98 -18.47 -8.18
N ALA A 496 -8.75 -18.27 -8.62
CA ALA A 496 -7.65 -19.19 -8.37
C ALA A 496 -6.39 -18.42 -7.94
N ASN A 497 -5.76 -18.86 -6.86
CA ASN A 497 -4.56 -18.24 -6.30
C ASN A 497 -3.68 -19.29 -5.62
N ALA A 498 -2.37 -19.07 -5.63
CA ALA A 498 -1.42 -19.83 -4.84
C ALA A 498 -0.60 -18.92 -3.93
N GLN A 499 -0.23 -19.41 -2.74
CA GLN A 499 0.82 -18.77 -1.95
C GLN A 499 2.19 -19.26 -2.44
N ARG A 500 3.17 -18.37 -2.53
CA ARG A 500 4.54 -18.73 -2.92
C ARG A 500 5.31 -19.44 -1.81
N ASN A 501 5.08 -19.00 -0.58
CA ASN A 501 5.61 -19.59 0.64
C ASN A 501 4.56 -19.41 1.76
N THR A 502 4.84 -19.85 2.98
CA THR A 502 3.84 -19.80 4.07
C THR A 502 3.55 -18.40 4.59
N THR A 503 4.42 -17.43 4.31
CA THR A 503 4.28 -16.04 4.78
C THR A 503 3.75 -15.09 3.71
N SER A 504 3.82 -15.46 2.41
CA SER A 504 3.32 -14.63 1.33
C SER A 504 1.83 -14.37 1.49
N ASN A 505 1.45 -13.10 1.49
CA ASN A 505 0.13 -12.63 1.88
C ASN A 505 -0.48 -11.68 0.83
N ASP A 506 -0.45 -12.06 -0.45
CA ASP A 506 -1.19 -11.33 -1.49
C ASP A 506 -2.67 -11.24 -1.10
N GLU A 507 -3.29 -10.11 -1.37
CA GLU A 507 -4.68 -9.80 -1.02
C GLU A 507 -5.52 -9.57 -2.28
N LEU A 508 -6.74 -10.11 -2.27
CA LEU A 508 -7.78 -9.75 -3.22
C LEU A 508 -8.99 -9.23 -2.43
N SER A 509 -9.40 -8.01 -2.75
CA SER A 509 -10.61 -7.41 -2.23
C SER A 509 -11.55 -7.01 -3.36
N PHE A 510 -12.85 -6.92 -3.02
CA PHE A 510 -13.87 -6.44 -3.93
C PHE A 510 -14.82 -5.50 -3.20
N SER A 511 -15.11 -4.38 -3.85
CA SER A 511 -15.90 -3.28 -3.29
C SER A 511 -16.84 -2.70 -4.33
N GLY A 512 -17.91 -2.06 -3.88
CA GLY A 512 -18.84 -1.33 -4.75
C GLY A 512 -19.01 0.13 -4.35
N SER A 513 -19.30 0.98 -5.32
CA SER A 513 -19.51 2.41 -5.16
C SER A 513 -20.79 2.84 -5.87
N TYR A 514 -21.54 3.76 -5.27
CA TYR A 514 -22.75 4.37 -5.85
C TYR A 514 -22.57 5.88 -6.12
N ASN A 515 -21.33 6.37 -6.05
CA ASN A 515 -20.98 7.78 -6.23
C ASN A 515 -19.73 7.92 -7.11
N CYS A 516 -19.70 7.15 -8.21
CA CYS A 516 -18.60 7.12 -9.17
C CYS A 516 -17.22 6.91 -8.56
N GLY A 517 -17.09 6.13 -7.48
CA GLY A 517 -15.80 5.79 -6.87
C GLY A 517 -15.29 6.78 -5.83
N ALA A 518 -16.06 7.79 -5.44
CA ALA A 518 -15.68 8.67 -4.32
C ALA A 518 -15.73 7.94 -2.97
N ASN A 519 -16.68 7.02 -2.78
CA ASN A 519 -16.74 6.12 -1.62
C ASN A 519 -16.91 4.66 -2.10
N TRP A 520 -16.12 3.76 -1.50
CA TRP A 520 -16.16 2.33 -1.79
C TRP A 520 -16.63 1.56 -0.55
N VAL A 521 -17.65 0.72 -0.72
CA VAL A 521 -18.19 -0.17 0.32
C VAL A 521 -17.57 -1.56 0.12
N PRO A 522 -16.69 -2.04 1.02
CA PRO A 522 -16.07 -3.36 0.91
C PRO A 522 -17.12 -4.47 1.01
N ARG A 523 -17.04 -5.47 0.13
CA ARG A 523 -17.95 -6.63 0.09
C ARG A 523 -17.24 -7.98 0.19
N TYR A 524 -15.95 -8.03 -0.14
CA TYR A 524 -15.10 -9.22 -0.07
C TYR A 524 -13.66 -8.79 0.23
N ASN A 525 -12.97 -9.55 1.07
CA ASN A 525 -11.54 -9.42 1.30
C ASN A 525 -10.99 -10.79 1.74
N LYS A 526 -10.01 -11.32 1.00
CA LYS A 526 -9.23 -12.49 1.41
C LYS A 526 -7.76 -12.26 1.09
N SER A 527 -6.89 -12.71 1.98
CA SER A 527 -5.44 -12.66 1.79
C SER A 527 -4.77 -14.00 2.12
N GLY A 528 -3.58 -14.22 1.59
CA GLY A 528 -2.68 -15.32 1.95
C GLY A 528 -3.39 -16.68 1.96
N ALA A 529 -3.40 -17.36 3.11
CA ALA A 529 -3.97 -18.70 3.25
C ALA A 529 -5.49 -18.77 2.98
N THR A 530 -6.22 -17.67 3.18
CA THR A 530 -7.67 -17.62 2.91
C THR A 530 -7.98 -17.39 1.43
N LEU A 531 -7.11 -16.66 0.72
CA LEU A 531 -7.21 -16.44 -0.72
C LEU A 531 -6.80 -17.69 -1.51
N LYS A 532 -5.75 -18.39 -1.06
CA LYS A 532 -5.20 -19.59 -1.69
C LYS A 532 -6.27 -20.65 -2.03
N THR A 533 -6.14 -21.23 -3.21
CA THR A 533 -6.97 -22.33 -3.71
C THR A 533 -6.19 -23.63 -3.97
N THR A 534 -4.86 -23.60 -3.87
CA THR A 534 -3.99 -24.78 -4.02
C THR A 534 -3.82 -25.57 -2.72
N THR A 535 -3.58 -26.89 -2.85
CA THR A 535 -3.13 -27.75 -1.75
C THR A 535 -1.65 -27.49 -1.47
N GLY A 536 -1.36 -26.55 -0.57
CA GLY A 536 0.01 -26.17 -0.22
C GLY A 536 0.56 -24.98 -1.02
N VAL A 537 1.83 -24.64 -0.80
CA VAL A 537 2.51 -23.50 -1.44
C VAL A 537 3.08 -23.89 -2.80
N VAL A 538 3.18 -22.93 -3.72
CA VAL A 538 3.73 -23.09 -5.07
C VAL A 538 4.88 -22.10 -5.25
N SER A 539 6.13 -22.58 -5.21
CA SER A 539 7.31 -21.72 -5.25
C SER A 539 7.65 -21.16 -6.64
N THR A 540 7.06 -21.71 -7.70
CA THR A 540 7.21 -21.31 -9.10
C THR A 540 6.00 -20.50 -9.59
N ASN A 541 6.08 -19.92 -10.78
CA ASN A 541 4.99 -19.12 -11.37
C ASN A 541 3.72 -19.97 -11.55
N PHE A 542 2.62 -19.58 -10.90
CA PHE A 542 1.38 -20.34 -10.83
C PHE A 542 0.46 -20.10 -12.04
N THR A 543 -0.07 -21.19 -12.59
CA THR A 543 -1.19 -21.22 -13.56
C THR A 543 -2.15 -22.33 -13.11
N PRO A 544 -3.44 -22.04 -12.88
CA PRO A 544 -4.36 -23.00 -12.29
C PRO A 544 -4.77 -24.09 -13.27
N ASN A 545 -4.99 -25.29 -12.74
CA ASN A 545 -5.73 -26.36 -13.42
C ASN A 545 -7.20 -26.39 -12.99
N ALA A 546 -8.01 -27.25 -13.62
CA ALA A 546 -9.46 -27.30 -13.42
C ALA A 546 -9.91 -27.52 -11.97
N SER A 547 -9.14 -28.19 -11.11
CA SER A 547 -9.52 -28.43 -9.71
C SER A 547 -9.11 -27.32 -8.74
N GLN A 548 -8.38 -26.32 -9.22
CA GLN A 548 -7.80 -25.23 -8.40
C GLN A 548 -8.62 -23.94 -8.45
N TRP A 549 -9.77 -23.95 -9.13
CA TRP A 549 -10.71 -22.84 -9.14
C TRP A 549 -11.72 -22.99 -8.00
N ARG A 550 -11.97 -21.90 -7.28
CA ARG A 550 -12.98 -21.82 -6.23
C ARG A 550 -14.02 -20.77 -6.59
N MET A 551 -15.30 -21.14 -6.53
CA MET A 551 -16.38 -20.17 -6.66
C MET A 551 -16.50 -19.38 -5.35
N GLU A 552 -16.58 -18.06 -5.48
CA GLU A 552 -16.91 -17.12 -4.41
C GLU A 552 -18.32 -16.57 -4.62
N THR A 553 -18.98 -16.21 -3.54
CA THR A 553 -20.32 -15.61 -3.56
C THR A 553 -20.33 -14.38 -2.67
N VAL A 554 -20.76 -13.25 -3.22
CA VAL A 554 -20.75 -11.94 -2.57
C VAL A 554 -22.13 -11.30 -2.65
N THR A 555 -22.66 -10.84 -1.52
CA THR A 555 -23.95 -10.14 -1.47
C THR A 555 -23.79 -8.66 -1.82
N LEU A 556 -24.64 -8.15 -2.71
CA LEU A 556 -24.64 -6.76 -3.20
C LEU A 556 -25.87 -5.95 -2.76
N ASN A 557 -26.63 -6.44 -1.78
CA ASN A 557 -27.85 -5.81 -1.27
C ASN A 557 -27.77 -4.30 -0.93
N PRO A 558 -26.64 -3.75 -0.44
CA PRO A 558 -26.53 -2.31 -0.18
C PRO A 558 -26.70 -1.43 -1.43
N PHE A 559 -26.55 -1.98 -2.63
CA PHE A 559 -26.60 -1.24 -3.90
C PHE A 559 -27.96 -1.34 -4.62
N LYS A 560 -28.95 -2.00 -4.02
CA LYS A 560 -30.29 -2.14 -4.60
C LYS A 560 -30.97 -0.78 -4.77
N LEU A 561 -31.78 -0.66 -5.82
CA LEU A 561 -32.55 0.56 -6.12
C LEU A 561 -31.68 1.80 -6.36
N LEU A 562 -30.40 1.60 -6.71
CA LEU A 562 -29.47 2.68 -7.00
C LEU A 562 -28.98 2.59 -8.46
N PRO A 563 -28.92 3.72 -9.18
CA PRO A 563 -28.24 3.79 -10.47
C PRO A 563 -26.73 3.98 -10.27
N ASN A 564 -25.97 3.92 -11.38
CA ASN A 564 -24.55 4.29 -11.42
C ASN A 564 -23.64 3.52 -10.45
N ILE A 565 -23.93 2.23 -10.27
CA ILE A 565 -23.13 1.37 -9.39
C ILE A 565 -21.86 0.94 -10.12
N ARG A 566 -20.71 1.08 -9.46
CA ARG A 566 -19.44 0.53 -9.92
C ARG A 566 -18.95 -0.52 -8.95
N PHE A 567 -18.27 -1.53 -9.50
CA PHE A 567 -17.57 -2.52 -8.72
C PHE A 567 -16.10 -2.55 -9.09
N LYS A 568 -15.25 -2.87 -8.11
CA LYS A 568 -13.80 -2.89 -8.27
C LYS A 568 -13.20 -4.10 -7.60
N PHE A 569 -12.36 -4.82 -8.32
CA PHE A 569 -11.42 -5.79 -7.75
C PHE A 569 -10.10 -5.06 -7.49
N THR A 570 -9.60 -5.15 -6.26
CA THR A 570 -8.32 -4.58 -5.85
C THR A 570 -7.40 -5.72 -5.43
N ASN A 571 -6.21 -5.80 -6.02
CA ASN A 571 -5.17 -6.73 -5.63
C ASN A 571 -4.02 -5.97 -4.98
N THR A 572 -3.57 -6.43 -3.82
CA THR A 572 -2.35 -5.94 -3.16
C THR A 572 -1.31 -7.06 -3.19
N SER A 573 -0.18 -6.83 -3.84
CA SER A 573 0.86 -7.85 -3.96
C SER A 573 1.77 -7.91 -2.73
N ASP A 574 2.11 -9.11 -2.30
CA ASP A 574 3.20 -9.41 -1.35
C ASP A 574 4.31 -10.25 -2.02
N ARG A 575 4.42 -10.15 -3.36
CA ARG A 575 5.32 -10.96 -4.18
C ARG A 575 5.10 -12.47 -4.03
N GLY A 576 3.87 -12.87 -3.72
CA GLY A 576 3.49 -14.27 -3.60
C GLY A 576 3.27 -14.86 -5.00
N ASN A 577 2.03 -15.20 -5.35
CA ASN A 577 1.76 -15.85 -6.63
C ASN A 577 0.46 -15.35 -7.28
N ASN A 578 0.36 -15.64 -8.58
CA ASN A 578 -0.67 -15.06 -9.44
C ASN A 578 -2.09 -15.31 -8.94
N THR A 579 -2.94 -14.30 -9.12
CA THR A 579 -4.37 -14.38 -8.86
C THR A 579 -5.12 -14.31 -10.18
N PHE A 580 -6.03 -15.26 -10.40
CA PHE A 580 -6.90 -15.33 -11.57
C PHE A 580 -8.36 -15.14 -11.16
N ILE A 581 -9.14 -14.46 -11.99
CA ILE A 581 -10.59 -14.29 -11.83
C ILE A 581 -11.27 -14.65 -13.14
N ASP A 582 -12.39 -15.36 -13.05
CA ASP A 582 -13.16 -15.80 -14.20
C ASP A 582 -14.66 -15.86 -13.88
N SER A 583 -15.49 -15.79 -14.92
CA SER A 583 -16.91 -16.17 -14.92
C SER A 583 -17.71 -15.44 -13.84
N ILE A 584 -17.69 -14.11 -13.93
CA ILE A 584 -18.43 -13.21 -13.05
C ILE A 584 -19.89 -13.20 -13.49
N ASN A 585 -20.79 -13.39 -12.54
CA ASN A 585 -22.23 -13.32 -12.76
C ASN A 585 -22.87 -12.52 -11.63
N ILE A 586 -23.58 -11.46 -11.98
CA ILE A 586 -24.39 -10.67 -11.07
C ILE A 586 -25.85 -10.94 -11.41
N THR A 587 -26.57 -11.47 -10.43
CA THR A 587 -28.00 -11.79 -10.57
C THR A 587 -28.82 -11.09 -9.50
N GLY A 588 -30.02 -10.68 -9.90
CA GLY A 588 -31.07 -10.14 -9.04
C GLY A 588 -32.40 -10.23 -9.78
N THR A 589 -33.47 -10.61 -9.10
CA THR A 589 -34.79 -10.71 -9.76
C THR A 589 -35.34 -9.30 -9.98
N ILE A 590 -35.65 -8.97 -11.23
CA ILE A 590 -36.48 -7.82 -11.59
C ILE A 590 -37.90 -8.21 -11.22
N VAL A 591 -38.54 -7.50 -10.28
CA VAL A 591 -39.94 -7.76 -9.96
C VAL A 591 -40.77 -6.79 -10.78
N ASN A 592 -41.13 -7.20 -12.00
CA ASN A 592 -42.30 -6.63 -12.64
C ASN A 592 -43.53 -7.45 -12.21
N VAL A 593 -44.64 -6.78 -11.93
CA VAL A 593 -45.83 -7.41 -11.31
C VAL A 593 -46.37 -8.57 -12.16
N ASP A 594 -46.19 -8.51 -13.48
CA ASP A 594 -46.67 -9.52 -14.42
C ASP A 594 -45.85 -10.83 -14.41
N GLU A 595 -44.56 -10.80 -14.06
CA GLU A 595 -43.69 -12.00 -14.10
C GLU A 595 -43.77 -12.87 -12.83
N MET A 596 -44.20 -12.30 -11.69
CA MET A 596 -44.43 -13.08 -10.46
C MET A 596 -45.55 -14.11 -10.62
N ASP A 597 -46.56 -13.80 -11.42
CA ASP A 597 -47.68 -14.68 -11.68
C ASP A 597 -47.30 -15.86 -12.60
N GLU A 598 -46.42 -15.64 -13.57
CA GLU A 598 -45.91 -16.72 -14.44
C GLU A 598 -45.04 -17.73 -13.69
N ILE A 599 -44.19 -17.25 -12.77
CA ILE A 599 -43.30 -18.12 -11.98
C ILE A 599 -44.10 -18.99 -10.99
N GLN A 600 -45.17 -18.45 -10.38
CA GLN A 600 -46.05 -19.25 -9.53
C GLN A 600 -46.92 -20.24 -10.31
N LEU A 601 -47.30 -19.89 -11.54
CA LEU A 601 -48.07 -20.77 -12.44
C LEU A 601 -47.23 -21.93 -12.99
N GLY A 602 -45.89 -21.80 -13.09
CA GLY A 602 -45.04 -22.89 -13.57
C GLY A 602 -45.41 -23.38 -14.99
N PHE A 603 -45.84 -22.47 -15.87
CA PHE A 603 -46.35 -22.81 -17.20
C PHE A 603 -45.23 -23.27 -18.15
N ALA A 604 -45.18 -24.57 -18.41
CA ALA A 604 -44.16 -25.24 -19.23
C ALA A 604 -44.78 -26.10 -20.35
N LEU A 605 -44.01 -26.28 -21.42
CA LEU A 605 -44.33 -27.15 -22.57
C LEU A 605 -43.19 -28.14 -22.78
N TYR A 606 -43.47 -29.44 -22.72
CA TYR A 606 -42.45 -30.46 -22.97
C TYR A 606 -43.01 -31.74 -23.63
N PRO A 607 -42.25 -32.35 -24.57
CA PRO A 607 -41.06 -31.80 -25.21
C PRO A 607 -41.42 -30.61 -26.13
N ASN A 608 -40.49 -29.65 -26.28
CA ASN A 608 -40.61 -28.55 -27.23
C ASN A 608 -39.19 -28.13 -27.71
N PRO A 609 -38.79 -28.42 -28.96
CA PRO A 609 -39.61 -28.96 -30.06
C PRO A 609 -40.13 -30.39 -29.82
N THR A 610 -41.23 -30.77 -30.48
CA THR A 610 -41.79 -32.14 -30.46
C THR A 610 -41.96 -32.70 -31.88
N THR A 611 -41.93 -34.02 -32.03
CA THR A 611 -42.21 -34.72 -33.30
C THR A 611 -43.56 -35.45 -33.31
N GLU A 612 -44.25 -35.54 -32.16
CA GLU A 612 -45.52 -36.27 -32.02
C GLU A 612 -46.56 -35.47 -31.25
N SER A 613 -46.31 -35.24 -29.96
CA SER A 613 -47.19 -34.48 -29.07
C SER A 613 -46.39 -33.81 -27.96
N SER A 614 -46.92 -32.74 -27.38
CA SER A 614 -46.31 -32.02 -26.25
C SER A 614 -47.31 -31.96 -25.10
N THR A 615 -46.81 -31.84 -23.88
CA THR A 615 -47.61 -31.72 -22.67
C THR A 615 -47.46 -30.31 -22.12
N VAL A 616 -48.59 -29.71 -21.76
CA VAL A 616 -48.69 -28.45 -21.02
C VAL A 616 -48.71 -28.78 -19.53
N GLN A 617 -47.79 -28.21 -18.77
CA GLN A 617 -47.79 -28.28 -17.30
C GLN A 617 -48.00 -26.89 -16.71
N PHE A 618 -48.81 -26.78 -15.66
CA PHE A 618 -49.01 -25.56 -14.89
C PHE A 618 -49.55 -25.87 -13.48
N LYS A 619 -49.51 -24.89 -12.58
CA LYS A 619 -49.91 -25.00 -11.17
C LYS A 619 -50.94 -23.95 -10.81
N LEU A 620 -52.10 -24.40 -10.32
CA LEU A 620 -53.12 -23.50 -9.78
C LEU A 620 -52.98 -23.39 -8.26
N SER A 621 -53.04 -22.19 -7.71
CA SER A 621 -52.98 -21.96 -6.26
C SER A 621 -54.32 -22.23 -5.55
N LYS A 622 -55.43 -22.22 -6.30
CA LYS A 622 -56.80 -22.48 -5.84
C LYS A 622 -57.65 -23.00 -6.99
N LYS A 623 -58.85 -23.49 -6.68
CA LYS A 623 -59.82 -23.87 -7.71
C LYS A 623 -60.21 -22.66 -8.56
N GLN A 624 -60.10 -22.77 -9.89
CA GLN A 624 -60.46 -21.70 -10.83
C GLN A 624 -60.75 -22.24 -12.24
N SER A 625 -61.42 -21.43 -13.05
CA SER A 625 -61.65 -21.72 -14.48
C SER A 625 -60.35 -21.63 -15.27
N VAL A 626 -60.11 -22.65 -16.11
CA VAL A 626 -58.95 -22.75 -17.00
C VAL A 626 -59.41 -23.04 -18.41
N SER A 627 -58.88 -22.27 -19.36
CA SER A 627 -59.01 -22.55 -20.80
C SER A 627 -57.64 -22.68 -21.44
N LEU A 628 -57.47 -23.70 -22.28
CA LEU A 628 -56.24 -23.97 -23.01
C LEU A 628 -56.56 -24.10 -24.50
N GLU A 629 -55.97 -23.24 -25.32
CA GLU A 629 -56.17 -23.21 -26.76
C GLU A 629 -54.84 -23.36 -27.51
N VAL A 630 -54.90 -23.99 -28.68
CA VAL A 630 -53.81 -24.02 -29.65
C VAL A 630 -54.17 -23.11 -30.81
N LYS A 631 -53.32 -22.16 -31.14
CA LYS A 631 -53.47 -21.21 -32.25
C LYS A 631 -52.35 -21.35 -33.26
N ASN A 632 -52.62 -21.06 -34.53
CA ASN A 632 -51.58 -20.90 -35.53
C ASN A 632 -50.90 -19.53 -35.41
N ILE A 633 -49.85 -19.28 -36.21
CA ILE A 633 -49.12 -18.01 -36.23
C ILE A 633 -49.96 -16.80 -36.65
N LEU A 634 -51.14 -17.01 -37.26
CA LEU A 634 -52.09 -15.97 -37.63
C LEU A 634 -53.11 -15.69 -36.52
N GLY A 635 -52.99 -16.35 -35.35
CA GLY A 635 -53.89 -16.21 -34.22
C GLY A 635 -55.22 -16.97 -34.35
N GLN A 636 -55.38 -17.79 -35.39
CA GLN A 636 -56.59 -18.60 -35.57
C GLN A 636 -56.54 -19.83 -34.65
N THR A 637 -57.61 -20.06 -33.89
CA THR A 637 -57.74 -21.21 -33.01
C THR A 637 -57.85 -22.50 -33.82
N ILE A 638 -56.86 -23.37 -33.65
CA ILE A 638 -56.76 -24.70 -34.26
C ILE A 638 -57.47 -25.74 -33.38
N SER A 639 -57.37 -25.62 -32.05
CA SER A 639 -58.00 -26.56 -31.12
C SER A 639 -58.25 -25.91 -29.76
N ASN A 640 -59.40 -26.22 -29.17
CA ASN A 640 -59.71 -25.92 -27.76
C ASN A 640 -59.45 -27.19 -26.95
N VAL A 641 -58.31 -27.25 -26.27
CA VAL A 641 -57.79 -28.45 -25.60
C VAL A 641 -58.45 -28.66 -24.25
N LEU A 642 -58.70 -27.57 -23.52
CA LEU A 642 -59.41 -27.59 -22.25
C LEU A 642 -60.28 -26.35 -22.10
N ASN A 643 -61.48 -26.55 -21.53
CA ASN A 643 -62.27 -25.47 -20.95
C ASN A 643 -63.07 -26.04 -19.77
N ALA A 644 -62.55 -25.90 -18.56
CA ALA A 644 -63.12 -26.48 -17.34
C ALA A 644 -62.70 -25.72 -16.08
N GLU A 645 -63.40 -25.95 -14.96
CA GLU A 645 -62.86 -25.61 -13.64
C GLU A 645 -61.94 -26.71 -13.13
N LEU A 646 -60.73 -26.31 -12.70
CA LEU A 646 -59.73 -27.20 -12.13
C LEU A 646 -59.42 -26.82 -10.68
N ASP A 647 -59.20 -27.80 -9.82
CA ASP A 647 -58.83 -27.59 -8.42
C ASP A 647 -57.38 -27.05 -8.28
N GLY A 648 -57.03 -26.52 -7.11
CA GLY A 648 -55.65 -26.09 -6.82
C GLY A 648 -54.69 -27.28 -6.82
N GLY A 649 -53.52 -27.14 -7.46
CA GLY A 649 -52.56 -28.22 -7.63
C GLY A 649 -51.79 -28.14 -8.95
N MET A 650 -50.91 -29.12 -9.18
CA MET A 650 -50.23 -29.30 -10.47
C MET A 650 -51.17 -29.98 -11.46
N HIS A 651 -51.16 -29.50 -12.70
CA HIS A 651 -51.94 -30.03 -13.81
C HIS A 651 -51.04 -30.28 -15.01
N GLU A 652 -51.26 -31.43 -15.66
CA GLU A 652 -50.58 -31.81 -16.90
C GLU A 652 -51.63 -32.18 -17.94
N ILE A 653 -51.59 -31.51 -19.09
CA ILE A 653 -52.55 -31.66 -20.18
C ILE A 653 -51.79 -31.99 -21.45
N LYS A 654 -52.05 -33.16 -22.01
CA LYS A 654 -51.47 -33.58 -23.29
C LYS A 654 -52.17 -32.85 -24.44
N LEU A 655 -51.40 -32.19 -25.30
CA LEU A 655 -51.90 -31.52 -26.49
C LEU A 655 -52.27 -32.55 -27.58
N PRO A 656 -53.23 -32.23 -28.48
CA PRO A 656 -53.54 -33.07 -29.63
C PRO A 656 -52.32 -33.19 -30.56
N ALA A 657 -52.32 -34.22 -31.41
CA ALA A 657 -51.33 -34.34 -32.48
C ALA A 657 -51.53 -33.19 -33.49
N LEU A 658 -50.46 -32.47 -33.80
CA LEU A 658 -50.46 -31.31 -34.70
C LEU A 658 -49.55 -31.59 -35.91
N SER A 659 -49.87 -31.03 -37.06
CA SER A 659 -48.98 -31.07 -38.23
C SER A 659 -47.70 -30.25 -37.97
N LYS A 660 -46.63 -30.56 -38.71
CA LYS A 660 -45.36 -29.81 -38.63
C LYS A 660 -45.59 -28.30 -38.81
N GLY A 661 -45.03 -27.49 -37.91
CA GLY A 661 -45.26 -26.06 -37.89
C GLY A 661 -45.03 -25.41 -36.52
N ILE A 662 -45.27 -24.10 -36.45
CA ILE A 662 -45.18 -23.29 -35.23
C ILE A 662 -46.59 -22.94 -34.76
N TYR A 663 -46.85 -23.14 -33.47
CA TYR A 663 -48.14 -22.86 -32.83
C TYR A 663 -47.94 -22.00 -31.58
N MET A 664 -48.99 -21.28 -31.20
CA MET A 664 -49.09 -20.55 -29.94
C MET A 664 -50.05 -21.30 -29.02
N ILE A 665 -49.63 -21.54 -27.79
CA ILE A 665 -50.41 -22.23 -26.76
C ILE A 665 -50.88 -21.16 -25.77
N ASP A 666 -52.17 -20.87 -25.82
CA ASP A 666 -52.82 -19.85 -24.99
C ASP A 666 -53.44 -20.53 -23.77
N LEU A 667 -52.96 -20.19 -22.58
CA LEU A 667 -53.49 -20.65 -21.30
C LEU A 667 -54.15 -19.47 -20.57
N TYR A 668 -55.46 -19.56 -20.36
CA TYR A 668 -56.22 -18.62 -19.56
C TYR A 668 -56.50 -19.21 -18.19
N THR A 669 -56.15 -18.49 -17.12
CA THR A 669 -56.48 -18.88 -15.75
C THR A 669 -57.19 -17.72 -15.03
N GLY A 670 -58.49 -17.86 -14.80
CA GLY A 670 -59.33 -16.73 -14.38
C GLY A 670 -59.26 -15.56 -15.38
N ASN A 671 -58.75 -14.40 -14.95
CA ASN A 671 -58.60 -13.20 -15.78
C ASN A 671 -57.19 -13.04 -16.40
N LYS A 672 -56.30 -14.02 -16.22
CA LYS A 672 -54.92 -13.95 -16.70
C LYS A 672 -54.75 -14.78 -17.97
N HIS A 673 -53.93 -14.28 -18.88
CA HIS A 673 -53.64 -14.91 -20.18
C HIS A 673 -52.14 -15.10 -20.33
N HIS A 674 -51.73 -16.34 -20.57
CA HIS A 674 -50.34 -16.74 -20.73
C HIS A 674 -50.16 -17.40 -22.09
N VAL A 675 -49.02 -17.15 -22.74
CA VAL A 675 -48.75 -17.69 -24.08
C VAL A 675 -47.37 -18.33 -24.14
N ARG A 676 -47.29 -19.52 -24.75
CA ARG A 676 -46.01 -20.20 -25.04
C ARG A 676 -45.99 -20.70 -26.48
N ARG A 677 -44.83 -20.59 -27.12
CA ARG A 677 -44.62 -21.07 -28.49
C ARG A 677 -44.30 -22.56 -28.50
N LEU A 678 -45.01 -23.35 -29.31
CA LEU A 678 -44.73 -24.77 -29.57
C LEU A 678 -44.18 -24.95 -30.99
N ILE A 679 -43.11 -25.74 -31.13
CA ILE A 679 -42.53 -26.13 -32.42
C ILE A 679 -42.77 -27.62 -32.64
N VAL A 680 -43.40 -27.97 -33.76
CA VAL A 680 -43.62 -29.36 -34.20
C VAL A 680 -42.76 -29.63 -35.44
N SER A 681 -41.79 -30.53 -35.32
CA SER A 681 -40.69 -30.76 -36.28
C SER A 681 -40.91 -31.91 -37.24
#